data_AF-A0A9D6WCP5-F1
#
_entry.id   AF-A0A9D6WCP5-F1
#
_cell.length_a   1.000
_cell.length_b   1.000
_cell.length_c   1.000
_cell.angle_alpha   90.00
_cell.angle_beta   90.00
_cell.angle_gamma   90.00
#
_symmetry.space_group_name_H-M   'P 1'
#
loop_
_entity.id
_entity.type
_entity.pdbx_description
1 polymer ?
#
loop_
_entity_poly.entity_id
_entity_poly.type
_entity_poly.pdbx_seq_one_letter_code
_entity_poly.pdbx_strand_id
1 'polypeptide(L)'
;MNRTNPPAGRTRIDLPDALLRARAEFRPEGEWRRTPPEAEGGCGVTGFACTVPVRGKHIYEPSKQMRNRGNGKGGGIAACGLVAEDLGVTPKVLSEDYILQVALLDSAARGEVERKYVEPFFDIDHGGLIPTVDDYREVPLLEVRPPDVARYFVRPKPCALERFAVEKGLEGLSETELAEEFVCRNSLRLNREFYASLGEKRAFVMSHARNLIILKIVGYAEASVQYYRMEDSRAHVWIAHQRFPTKGRVWHPGGAHPFIGMNEALVHNGDFANYHSVCEYLAQRNIFPQFLTDTEVSVLLFDLLNRVYKYPLEYIIEAMAPTTEFDFDRLPEEKRRIYRQIQAMHMHGSPDGPWFFIIARSLAAEGKFQLIGITDTAMLRPQVFALQEGEVSIGLICSEKQAIDATLASLATEDKRFTPIADRYWNARGGSHTDGGAFVMTVSPAEGGNGAGYSLSVADKFGTPLSIDREKERCDLSAPCRLPDETRKEAALIAQAVADRAPKVLFEHLRGAAAGWDFDRLRWFAGEIAKKTAFEAPSVGIEALTLAIDRRYPTGRKKRSSVLTILRNALEEIFSAQPLFGEGAAEGTCRRITWKTRDRLRGPSGAETTLLMDASGFEPEGPDCDATLAVRAYRLGWRHLVHFNSRGTRFHAAGFGPKTDGLLVECYDNAGDYLASGIDGLTAVVHGNAQDQLGQITKRGKLVIFGDVGQTFLYGAKGGDFYVMGNAAGRPMINAVGKPRGVINGTALDFLAESFMAGNPHEGGGFAVVNGVRFDEDGKVIPLDTPYPGSNLLSLASGGAIYIRDPHRTLVPEQLNGGKYGKLSEADWKLILPYLKENERLFGVEVERDLLTVDGALRDPGEVYRKVMPAKDAEAELEMEGLGA
;
A
#
# COMPACT_ATOMS: atom_id res chain seq x y z
N MET A 1 6.79 11.10 -46.79
CA MET A 1 6.18 11.92 -47.85
C MET A 1 5.97 13.34 -47.32
N ASN A 2 6.45 14.33 -48.08
CA ASN A 2 6.24 15.79 -48.02
C ASN A 2 6.12 16.49 -46.66
N ARG A 3 7.26 17.02 -46.18
CA ARG A 3 7.31 18.13 -45.22
C ARG A 3 7.08 19.44 -45.97
N THR A 4 5.90 20.02 -45.84
CA THR A 4 5.65 21.44 -46.13
C THR A 4 5.99 22.24 -44.88
N ASN A 5 7.04 23.07 -44.95
CA ASN A 5 7.32 24.07 -43.92
C ASN A 5 6.18 25.10 -43.88
N PRO A 6 5.61 25.45 -42.71
CA PRO A 6 4.71 26.58 -42.60
C PRO A 6 5.51 27.91 -42.72
N PRO A 7 4.87 28.99 -43.22
CA PRO A 7 5.54 30.25 -43.51
C PRO A 7 6.01 30.95 -42.22
N ALA A 8 7.19 31.57 -42.31
CA ALA A 8 7.77 32.41 -41.28
C ALA A 8 6.94 33.69 -41.08
N GLY A 9 6.50 33.97 -39.86
CA GLY A 9 5.84 35.24 -39.53
C GLY A 9 4.77 35.19 -38.44
N ARG A 10 5.06 34.58 -37.29
CA ARG A 10 4.48 34.88 -35.97
C ARG A 10 5.42 34.24 -34.96
N THR A 11 6.05 35.03 -34.10
CA THR A 11 6.77 34.54 -32.92
C THR A 11 5.80 33.62 -32.19
N ARG A 12 6.06 32.31 -32.25
CA ARG A 12 5.27 31.31 -31.53
C ARG A 12 5.46 31.68 -30.06
N ILE A 13 4.44 32.29 -29.45
CA ILE A 13 4.45 32.53 -28.01
C ILE A 13 4.71 31.16 -27.39
N ASP A 14 5.83 31.04 -26.68
CA ASP A 14 6.08 29.84 -25.90
C ASP A 14 4.99 29.78 -24.82
N LEU A 15 4.05 28.86 -24.98
CA LEU A 15 2.80 28.82 -24.24
C LEU A 15 3.04 28.68 -22.73
N PRO A 16 3.95 27.79 -22.26
CA PRO A 16 4.47 27.82 -20.90
C PRO A 16 4.90 29.21 -20.42
N ASP A 17 5.74 29.93 -21.17
CA ASP A 17 6.21 31.25 -20.76
C ASP A 17 5.07 32.27 -20.68
N ALA A 18 4.04 32.16 -21.52
CA ALA A 18 2.85 33.01 -21.43
C ALA A 18 2.10 32.77 -20.12
N LEU A 19 1.81 31.50 -19.79
CA LEU A 19 1.16 31.09 -18.55
C LEU A 19 1.96 31.53 -17.31
N LEU A 20 3.27 31.27 -17.30
CA LEU A 20 4.16 31.63 -16.19
C LEU A 20 4.24 33.15 -16.00
N ARG A 21 4.34 33.93 -17.09
CA ARG A 21 4.31 35.41 -17.01
C ARG A 21 2.97 35.92 -16.51
N ALA A 22 1.86 35.30 -16.94
CA ALA A 22 0.53 35.69 -16.51
C ALA A 22 0.35 35.57 -14.98
N ARG A 23 1.11 34.68 -14.32
CA ARG A 23 1.12 34.45 -12.87
C ARG A 23 2.04 35.38 -12.07
N ALA A 24 2.87 36.21 -12.70
CA ALA A 24 3.85 37.07 -12.01
C ALA A 24 3.23 38.01 -10.96
N GLU A 25 1.96 38.39 -11.11
CA GLU A 25 1.22 39.22 -10.14
C GLU A 25 1.02 38.57 -8.76
N PHE A 26 1.19 37.25 -8.66
CA PHE A 26 1.07 36.51 -7.40
C PHE A 26 2.35 36.53 -6.58
N ARG A 27 3.45 37.05 -7.13
CA ARG A 27 4.71 37.17 -6.39
C ARG A 27 4.50 38.02 -5.14
N PRO A 28 4.83 37.49 -3.94
CA PRO A 28 4.72 38.26 -2.71
C PRO A 28 5.69 39.46 -2.69
N GLU A 29 5.31 40.51 -1.98
CA GLU A 29 6.19 41.65 -1.74
C GLU A 29 7.29 41.26 -0.73
N GLY A 30 8.55 41.60 -1.03
CA GLY A 30 9.72 41.29 -0.18
C GLY A 30 10.38 39.94 -0.46
N GLU A 31 11.25 39.48 0.45
CA GLU A 31 11.86 38.15 0.35
C GLU A 31 10.81 37.07 0.60
N TRP A 32 10.61 36.19 -0.39
CA TRP A 32 9.79 35.00 -0.23
C TRP A 32 10.65 33.86 0.29
N ARG A 33 10.71 33.70 1.61
CA ARG A 33 11.26 32.50 2.26
C ARG A 33 10.26 32.05 3.32
N ARG A 34 9.67 30.87 3.13
CA ARG A 34 8.78 30.29 4.14
C ARG A 34 9.30 28.92 4.53
N THR A 35 9.77 28.82 5.76
CA THR A 35 10.08 27.55 6.40
C THR A 35 8.76 26.82 6.68
N PRO A 36 8.65 25.52 6.35
CA PRO A 36 7.48 24.75 6.73
C PRO A 36 7.38 24.74 8.26
N PRO A 37 6.21 25.02 8.84
CA PRO A 37 6.09 25.16 10.29
C PRO A 37 6.20 23.82 11.04
N GLU A 38 6.05 22.68 10.36
CA GLU A 38 5.90 21.36 10.97
C GLU A 38 6.59 20.28 10.12
N ALA A 39 7.30 19.34 10.75
CA ALA A 39 7.76 18.11 10.10
C ALA A 39 6.66 17.04 10.22
N GLU A 40 6.46 16.24 9.18
CA GLU A 40 5.41 15.21 9.15
C GLU A 40 5.93 13.81 9.56
N GLY A 41 5.11 13.09 10.33
CA GLY A 41 5.38 11.72 10.77
C GLY A 41 5.04 10.67 9.71
N GLY A 42 4.90 9.39 10.11
CA GLY A 42 4.35 8.35 9.23
C GLY A 42 2.83 8.45 9.14
N CYS A 43 2.33 9.24 8.19
CA CYS A 43 0.91 9.42 7.91
C CYS A 43 0.29 8.12 7.34
N GLY A 44 -1.04 8.00 7.45
CA GLY A 44 -1.81 6.90 6.84
C GLY A 44 -2.51 7.36 5.58
N VAL A 45 -2.24 6.75 4.43
CA VAL A 45 -2.91 7.04 3.16
C VAL A 45 -3.61 5.81 2.60
N THR A 46 -4.77 6.04 1.98
CA THR A 46 -5.58 4.99 1.34
C THR A 46 -6.30 5.56 0.13
N GLY A 47 -6.52 4.73 -0.88
CA GLY A 47 -7.34 5.06 -2.03
C GLY A 47 -7.71 3.83 -2.85
N PHE A 48 -8.78 3.96 -3.63
CA PHE A 48 -9.22 2.92 -4.55
C PHE A 48 -9.91 3.52 -5.79
N ALA A 49 -9.88 2.77 -6.89
CA ALA A 49 -10.56 3.07 -8.14
C ALA A 49 -11.39 1.87 -8.59
N CYS A 50 -12.68 2.07 -8.88
CA CYS A 50 -13.64 1.00 -9.16
C CYS A 50 -14.46 1.25 -10.42
N THR A 51 -14.82 0.17 -11.11
CA THR A 51 -15.68 0.21 -12.31
C THR A 51 -17.13 0.57 -12.01
N VAL A 52 -17.57 0.48 -10.75
CA VAL A 52 -18.88 0.96 -10.31
C VAL A 52 -18.70 2.11 -9.32
N PRO A 53 -19.64 3.07 -9.24
CA PRO A 53 -19.61 4.09 -8.20
C PRO A 53 -19.75 3.45 -6.82
N VAL A 54 -18.80 3.72 -5.93
CA VAL A 54 -18.73 3.19 -4.56
C VAL A 54 -19.08 4.28 -3.57
N ARG A 55 -19.86 3.94 -2.54
CA ARG A 55 -20.27 4.84 -1.44
C ARG A 55 -19.10 5.25 -0.54
N GLY A 56 -19.12 6.48 -0.03
CA GLY A 56 -18.08 7.04 0.85
C GLY A 56 -17.84 6.27 2.15
N LYS A 57 -18.82 5.51 2.66
CA LYS A 57 -18.61 4.63 3.84
C LYS A 57 -17.53 3.55 3.63
N HIS A 58 -17.16 3.24 2.38
CA HIS A 58 -16.12 2.24 2.09
C HIS A 58 -14.70 2.83 2.10
N ILE A 59 -14.52 4.15 2.01
CA ILE A 59 -13.23 4.81 2.31
C ILE A 59 -13.10 5.15 3.81
N TYR A 60 -14.22 5.13 4.54
CA TYR A 60 -14.29 5.34 5.99
C TYR A 60 -13.66 4.18 6.79
N GLU A 61 -13.98 2.93 6.47
CA GLU A 61 -13.42 1.76 7.16
C GLU A 61 -11.88 1.62 7.07
N PRO A 62 -11.22 1.73 5.90
CA PRO A 62 -9.76 1.74 5.85
C PRO A 62 -9.15 2.92 6.61
N SER A 63 -9.80 4.08 6.61
CA SER A 63 -9.33 5.27 7.33
C SER A 63 -9.26 5.03 8.84
N LYS A 64 -10.23 4.32 9.43
CA LYS A 64 -10.17 3.92 10.85
C LYS A 64 -8.97 3.02 11.14
N GLN A 65 -8.68 2.06 10.25
CA GLN A 65 -7.55 1.15 10.42
C GLN A 65 -6.20 1.86 10.32
N MET A 66 -6.17 3.09 9.79
CA MET A 66 -4.99 3.94 9.69
C MET A 66 -4.90 4.99 10.81
N ARG A 67 -5.75 4.93 11.85
CA ARG A 67 -5.68 5.86 12.99
C ARG A 67 -4.36 5.80 13.75
N ASN A 68 -3.75 4.61 13.83
CA ASN A 68 -2.43 4.37 14.41
C ASN A 68 -1.28 5.05 13.61
N ARG A 69 -1.59 5.58 12.42
CA ARG A 69 -0.72 6.42 11.59
C ARG A 69 -1.15 7.89 11.54
N GLY A 70 -2.10 8.29 12.37
CA GLY A 70 -2.56 9.67 12.52
C GLY A 70 -2.61 10.07 13.99
N ASN A 71 -2.81 11.35 14.26
CA ASN A 71 -2.99 11.84 15.64
C ASN A 71 -4.19 12.79 15.78
N GLY A 72 -5.13 12.74 14.83
CA GLY A 72 -6.36 13.54 14.85
C GLY A 72 -6.16 15.03 14.52
N LYS A 73 -4.95 15.47 14.14
CA LYS A 73 -4.67 16.90 13.83
C LYS A 73 -4.92 17.30 12.39
N GLY A 74 -5.44 16.41 11.56
CA GLY A 74 -5.76 16.70 10.17
C GLY A 74 -6.14 15.44 9.41
N GLY A 75 -7.28 15.49 8.74
CA GLY A 75 -7.76 14.37 7.96
C GLY A 75 -8.80 14.81 6.95
N GLY A 76 -8.93 14.03 5.88
CA GLY A 76 -9.86 14.35 4.82
C GLY A 76 -9.90 13.30 3.73
N ILE A 77 -10.81 13.53 2.80
CA ILE A 77 -11.09 12.68 1.65
C ILE A 77 -11.13 13.52 0.37
N ALA A 78 -10.85 12.88 -0.75
CA ALA A 78 -11.21 13.38 -2.06
C ALA A 78 -11.90 12.28 -2.87
N ALA A 79 -12.77 12.69 -3.78
CA ALA A 79 -13.54 11.79 -4.63
C ALA A 79 -13.61 12.35 -6.05
N CYS A 80 -13.46 11.49 -7.06
CA CYS A 80 -13.71 11.84 -8.45
C CYS A 80 -14.45 10.74 -9.21
N GLY A 81 -15.10 11.13 -10.32
CA GLY A 81 -16.11 10.29 -10.97
C GLY A 81 -17.36 10.19 -10.09
N LEU A 82 -17.87 11.34 -9.70
CA LEU A 82 -19.02 11.54 -8.84
C LEU A 82 -20.32 11.17 -9.56
N VAL A 83 -21.37 10.94 -8.78
CA VAL A 83 -22.72 10.69 -9.29
C VAL A 83 -23.57 11.97 -9.16
N ALA A 84 -24.18 12.41 -10.25
CA ALA A 84 -24.85 13.72 -10.33
C ALA A 84 -26.05 13.82 -9.38
N GLU A 85 -26.82 12.73 -9.24
CA GLU A 85 -27.99 12.65 -8.37
C GLU A 85 -27.60 12.87 -6.89
N ASP A 86 -26.46 12.32 -6.46
CA ASP A 86 -25.96 12.45 -5.08
C ASP A 86 -25.54 13.89 -4.76
N LEU A 87 -25.30 14.70 -5.79
CA LEU A 87 -24.94 16.12 -5.68
C LEU A 87 -26.12 17.06 -5.88
N GLY A 88 -27.30 16.53 -6.26
CA GLY A 88 -28.50 17.32 -6.54
C GLY A 88 -28.46 18.08 -7.87
N VAL A 89 -27.64 17.61 -8.83
CA VAL A 89 -27.47 18.25 -10.15
C VAL A 89 -27.75 17.28 -11.30
N THR A 90 -27.84 17.79 -12.52
CA THR A 90 -27.98 16.94 -13.71
C THR A 90 -26.62 16.40 -14.17
N PRO A 91 -26.58 15.27 -14.90
CA PRO A 91 -25.34 14.77 -15.51
C PRO A 91 -24.63 15.81 -16.37
N LYS A 92 -25.39 16.66 -17.06
CA LYS A 92 -24.85 17.78 -17.87
C LYS A 92 -24.07 18.77 -17.00
N VAL A 93 -24.69 19.27 -15.93
CA VAL A 93 -24.04 20.19 -14.97
C VAL A 93 -22.77 19.58 -14.41
N LEU A 94 -22.81 18.33 -13.96
CA LEU A 94 -21.62 17.66 -13.42
C LEU A 94 -20.48 17.53 -14.46
N SER A 95 -20.81 17.35 -15.73
CA SER A 95 -19.83 17.17 -16.80
C SER A 95 -19.22 18.49 -17.34
N GLU A 96 -20.01 19.57 -17.37
CA GLU A 96 -19.61 20.84 -18.00
C GLU A 96 -19.04 21.84 -16.98
N ASP A 97 -19.48 21.79 -15.72
CA ASP A 97 -19.15 22.79 -14.71
C ASP A 97 -17.90 22.43 -13.91
N TYR A 98 -17.22 23.47 -13.44
CA TYR A 98 -16.24 23.36 -12.37
C TYR A 98 -16.97 23.36 -11.03
N ILE A 99 -16.54 22.49 -10.12
CA ILE A 99 -17.00 22.43 -8.74
C ILE A 99 -16.04 23.26 -7.90
N LEU A 100 -16.46 24.47 -7.53
CA LEU A 100 -15.74 25.36 -6.63
C LEU A 100 -16.24 25.16 -5.20
N GLN A 101 -15.39 24.63 -4.32
CA GLN A 101 -15.68 24.47 -2.89
C GLN A 101 -14.88 25.50 -2.08
N VAL A 102 -15.55 26.30 -1.27
CA VAL A 102 -14.94 27.30 -0.38
C VAL A 102 -15.27 26.95 1.07
N ALA A 103 -14.23 26.71 1.87
CA ALA A 103 -14.34 26.53 3.31
C ALA A 103 -14.44 27.90 3.99
N LEU A 104 -15.49 28.09 4.79
CA LEU A 104 -15.77 29.31 5.55
C LEU A 104 -15.33 29.11 6.99
N LEU A 105 -14.19 29.69 7.36
CA LEU A 105 -13.72 29.74 8.76
C LEU A 105 -14.51 30.78 9.57
N ASP A 106 -14.90 31.85 8.89
CA ASP A 106 -15.87 32.85 9.31
C ASP A 106 -17.10 32.75 8.39
N SER A 107 -18.23 32.28 8.93
CA SER A 107 -19.48 32.16 8.18
C SER A 107 -19.95 33.49 7.56
N ALA A 108 -19.59 34.64 8.15
CA ALA A 108 -19.95 35.96 7.63
C ALA A 108 -19.17 36.33 6.35
N ALA A 109 -18.07 35.64 6.05
CA ALA A 109 -17.27 35.89 4.85
C ALA A 109 -17.99 35.47 3.54
N ARG A 110 -19.00 34.61 3.63
CA ARG A 110 -19.67 34.02 2.44
C ARG A 110 -20.14 35.06 1.43
N GLY A 111 -20.93 36.04 1.88
CA GLY A 111 -21.49 37.03 0.96
C GLY A 111 -20.42 37.94 0.34
N GLU A 112 -19.29 38.15 1.01
CA GLU A 112 -18.16 38.89 0.45
C GLU A 112 -17.40 38.06 -0.60
N VAL A 113 -17.18 36.77 -0.32
CA VAL A 113 -16.61 35.81 -1.26
C VAL A 113 -17.46 35.73 -2.53
N GLU A 114 -18.78 35.54 -2.39
CA GLU A 114 -19.71 35.44 -3.53
C GLU A 114 -19.65 36.70 -4.41
N ARG A 115 -19.80 37.89 -3.80
CA ARG A 115 -19.80 39.18 -4.53
C ARG A 115 -18.48 39.51 -5.21
N LYS A 116 -17.34 39.14 -4.62
CA LYS A 116 -16.02 39.51 -5.15
C LYS A 116 -15.43 38.48 -6.11
N TYR A 117 -15.69 37.18 -5.89
CA TYR A 117 -14.95 36.09 -6.54
C TYR A 117 -15.81 35.03 -7.22
N VAL A 118 -17.15 35.08 -7.07
CA VAL A 118 -18.05 34.10 -7.70
C VAL A 118 -18.96 34.80 -8.72
N GLU A 119 -19.90 35.63 -8.26
CA GLU A 119 -20.95 36.23 -9.08
C GLU A 119 -20.43 37.08 -10.26
N PRO A 120 -19.35 37.87 -10.16
CA PRO A 120 -18.88 38.68 -11.29
C PRO A 120 -18.26 37.86 -12.41
N PHE A 121 -17.77 36.67 -12.11
CA PHE A 121 -16.89 35.92 -12.98
C PHE A 121 -17.49 34.62 -13.52
N PHE A 122 -18.50 34.08 -12.85
CA PHE A 122 -19.07 32.78 -13.18
C PHE A 122 -20.59 32.84 -13.36
N ASP A 123 -21.08 32.03 -14.30
CA ASP A 123 -22.45 31.58 -14.33
C ASP A 123 -22.58 30.40 -13.35
N ILE A 124 -23.59 30.46 -12.47
CA ILE A 124 -23.79 29.47 -11.40
C ILE A 124 -25.02 28.64 -11.74
N ASP A 125 -24.84 27.39 -12.14
CA ASP A 125 -25.97 26.49 -12.46
C ASP A 125 -26.54 25.82 -11.19
N HIS A 126 -25.72 25.65 -10.15
CA HIS A 126 -26.15 25.16 -8.84
C HIS A 126 -25.21 25.64 -7.74
N GLY A 127 -25.72 25.91 -6.53
CA GLY A 127 -24.86 26.27 -5.41
C GLY A 127 -25.56 26.32 -4.05
N GLY A 128 -24.77 26.22 -2.98
CA GLY A 128 -25.26 26.24 -1.60
C GLY A 128 -24.24 25.76 -0.58
N LEU A 129 -24.63 25.69 0.69
CA LEU A 129 -23.83 25.03 1.72
C LEU A 129 -23.98 23.52 1.62
N ILE A 130 -22.88 22.79 1.83
CA ILE A 130 -22.90 21.34 1.96
C ILE A 130 -23.59 20.99 3.29
N PRO A 131 -24.50 20.00 3.30
CA PRO A 131 -25.13 19.54 4.53
C PRO A 131 -24.11 19.03 5.56
N THR A 132 -24.37 19.30 6.83
CA THR A 132 -23.57 18.79 7.95
C THR A 132 -24.47 18.12 8.98
N VAL A 133 -23.90 17.29 9.87
CA VAL A 133 -24.58 16.96 11.13
C VAL A 133 -24.89 18.22 11.94
N ASP A 134 -25.91 18.17 12.79
CA ASP A 134 -26.42 19.36 13.49
C ASP A 134 -25.51 19.75 14.67
N ASP A 135 -25.04 18.78 15.47
CA ASP A 135 -23.99 18.97 16.48
C ASP A 135 -22.75 18.14 16.11
N TYR A 136 -21.63 18.82 15.83
CA TYR A 136 -20.37 18.17 15.48
C TYR A 136 -19.86 17.22 16.58
N ARG A 137 -20.29 17.41 17.84
CA ARG A 137 -19.90 16.57 18.99
C ARG A 137 -20.53 15.18 18.94
N GLU A 138 -21.54 14.96 18.09
CA GLU A 138 -22.09 13.64 17.82
C GLU A 138 -21.12 12.76 17.00
N VAL A 139 -20.16 13.37 16.31
CA VAL A 139 -19.12 12.65 15.57
C VAL A 139 -18.02 12.22 16.54
N PRO A 140 -17.77 10.91 16.72
CA PRO A 140 -16.78 10.43 17.67
C PRO A 140 -15.37 10.97 17.35
N LEU A 141 -14.63 11.35 18.40
CA LEU A 141 -13.26 11.86 18.33
C LEU A 141 -13.11 13.22 17.61
N LEU A 142 -14.21 13.93 17.30
CA LEU A 142 -14.16 15.25 16.69
C LEU A 142 -14.17 16.36 17.76
N GLU A 143 -13.01 16.98 18.00
CA GLU A 143 -12.87 18.00 19.04
C GLU A 143 -13.10 19.44 18.52
N VAL A 144 -12.83 19.67 17.24
CA VAL A 144 -12.89 20.99 16.60
C VAL A 144 -14.03 21.01 15.60
N ARG A 145 -14.91 22.03 15.70
CA ARG A 145 -16.00 22.23 14.73
C ARG A 145 -15.40 22.44 13.32
N PRO A 146 -15.73 21.60 12.33
CA PRO A 146 -15.30 21.83 10.96
C PRO A 146 -15.98 23.06 10.34
N PRO A 147 -15.36 23.71 9.33
CA PRO A 147 -15.93 24.88 8.68
C PRO A 147 -17.19 24.53 7.88
N ASP A 148 -18.06 25.51 7.70
CA ASP A 148 -19.12 25.39 6.70
C ASP A 148 -18.47 25.43 5.30
N VAL A 149 -18.94 24.61 4.37
CA VAL A 149 -18.39 24.56 3.01
C VAL A 149 -19.45 24.99 2.02
N ALA A 150 -19.19 26.07 1.30
CA ALA A 150 -20.01 26.50 0.18
C ALA A 150 -19.52 25.82 -1.11
N ARG A 151 -20.43 25.18 -1.85
CA ARG A 151 -20.16 24.49 -3.11
C ARG A 151 -20.93 25.15 -4.24
N TYR A 152 -20.25 25.47 -5.33
CA TYR A 152 -20.84 26.05 -6.53
C TYR A 152 -20.43 25.25 -7.76
N PHE A 153 -21.40 24.97 -8.63
CA PHE A 153 -21.20 24.45 -9.98
C PHE A 153 -21.18 25.66 -10.90
N VAL A 154 -20.01 25.93 -11.47
CA VAL A 154 -19.70 27.20 -12.11
C VAL A 154 -19.06 27.03 -13.48
N ARG A 155 -19.41 27.93 -14.40
CA ARG A 155 -18.74 28.12 -15.68
C ARG A 155 -18.25 29.56 -15.78
N PRO A 156 -16.98 29.81 -16.16
CA PRO A 156 -16.51 31.17 -16.35
C PRO A 156 -17.35 31.89 -17.41
N LYS A 157 -17.76 33.13 -17.14
CA LYS A 157 -18.53 33.93 -18.09
C LYS A 157 -17.70 34.18 -19.36
N PRO A 158 -18.29 34.05 -20.57
CA PRO A 158 -17.55 34.27 -21.82
C PRO A 158 -16.83 35.64 -21.86
N CYS A 159 -17.50 36.71 -21.45
CA CYS A 159 -16.90 38.05 -21.41
C CYS A 159 -15.75 38.17 -20.40
N ALA A 160 -15.77 37.41 -19.30
CA ALA A 160 -14.68 37.38 -18.33
C ALA A 160 -13.47 36.64 -18.89
N LEU A 161 -13.69 35.52 -19.61
CA LEU A 161 -12.62 34.77 -20.28
C LEU A 161 -11.99 35.57 -21.42
N GLU A 162 -12.80 36.19 -22.29
CA GLU A 162 -12.30 37.02 -23.40
C GLU A 162 -11.42 38.16 -22.89
N ARG A 163 -11.90 38.89 -21.87
CA ARG A 163 -11.12 39.96 -21.23
C ARG A 163 -9.83 39.40 -20.62
N PHE A 164 -9.91 38.27 -19.92
CA PHE A 164 -8.75 37.63 -19.30
C PHE A 164 -7.70 37.20 -20.33
N ALA A 165 -8.13 36.64 -21.46
CA ALA A 165 -7.25 36.25 -22.55
C ALA A 165 -6.46 37.44 -23.08
N VAL A 166 -7.14 38.56 -23.37
CA VAL A 166 -6.51 39.78 -23.90
C VAL A 166 -5.59 40.42 -22.87
N GLU A 167 -6.05 40.60 -21.62
CA GLU A 167 -5.27 41.25 -20.58
C GLU A 167 -3.97 40.51 -20.24
N LYS A 168 -3.94 39.20 -20.45
CA LYS A 168 -2.81 38.33 -20.07
C LYS A 168 -2.04 37.77 -21.26
N GLY A 169 -2.42 38.10 -22.49
CA GLY A 169 -1.76 37.61 -23.70
C GLY A 169 -1.90 36.09 -23.88
N LEU A 170 -3.07 35.54 -23.55
CA LEU A 170 -3.37 34.11 -23.54
C LEU A 170 -4.37 33.70 -24.64
N GLU A 171 -4.57 34.53 -25.66
CA GLU A 171 -5.52 34.29 -26.77
C GLU A 171 -5.18 33.06 -27.63
N GLY A 172 -3.97 32.51 -27.46
CA GLY A 172 -3.53 31.28 -28.12
C GLY A 172 -3.93 29.98 -27.40
N LEU A 173 -4.54 30.05 -26.22
CA LEU A 173 -5.04 28.88 -25.48
C LEU A 173 -6.39 28.40 -26.04
N SER A 174 -6.66 27.11 -25.91
CA SER A 174 -8.03 26.60 -26.07
C SER A 174 -8.94 27.14 -24.97
N GLU A 175 -10.25 27.15 -25.23
CA GLU A 175 -11.25 27.62 -24.26
C GLU A 175 -11.14 26.90 -22.91
N THR A 176 -10.94 25.58 -22.93
CA THR A 176 -10.75 24.78 -21.70
C THR A 176 -9.50 25.18 -20.94
N GLU A 177 -8.35 25.32 -21.61
CA GLU A 177 -7.09 25.68 -20.95
C GLU A 177 -7.15 27.10 -20.36
N LEU A 178 -7.78 28.02 -21.08
CA LEU A 178 -8.03 29.37 -20.61
C LEU A 178 -8.96 29.39 -19.39
N ALA A 179 -10.03 28.61 -19.43
CA ALA A 179 -10.99 28.47 -18.34
C ALA A 179 -10.34 27.86 -17.08
N GLU A 180 -9.54 26.81 -17.22
CA GLU A 180 -8.81 26.20 -16.12
C GLU A 180 -7.81 27.18 -15.48
N GLU A 181 -7.04 27.90 -16.30
CA GLU A 181 -6.12 28.92 -15.79
C GLU A 181 -6.87 30.06 -15.09
N PHE A 182 -8.02 30.47 -15.63
CA PHE A 182 -8.87 31.47 -15.01
C PHE A 182 -9.40 31.02 -13.64
N VAL A 183 -9.97 29.80 -13.53
CA VAL A 183 -10.49 29.23 -12.28
C VAL A 183 -9.39 29.08 -11.24
N CYS A 184 -8.24 28.53 -11.64
CA CYS A 184 -7.07 28.37 -10.78
C CYS A 184 -6.63 29.71 -10.19
N ARG A 185 -6.48 30.74 -11.04
CA ARG A 185 -6.07 32.08 -10.61
C ARG A 185 -7.12 32.80 -9.77
N ASN A 186 -8.40 32.66 -10.09
CA ASN A 186 -9.48 33.20 -9.28
C ASN A 186 -9.40 32.64 -7.84
N SER A 187 -9.12 31.34 -7.73
CA SER A 187 -8.96 30.65 -6.44
C SER A 187 -7.74 31.14 -5.67
N LEU A 188 -6.61 31.35 -6.35
CA LEU A 188 -5.40 31.93 -5.74
C LEU A 188 -5.64 33.36 -5.23
N ARG A 189 -6.40 34.18 -5.98
CA ARG A 189 -6.76 35.54 -5.55
C ARG A 189 -7.67 35.51 -4.33
N LEU A 190 -8.69 34.65 -4.32
CA LEU A 190 -9.57 34.45 -3.17
C LEU A 190 -8.76 34.05 -1.93
N ASN A 191 -7.87 33.06 -2.04
CA ASN A 191 -7.03 32.65 -0.92
C ASN A 191 -6.08 33.75 -0.46
N ARG A 192 -5.51 34.54 -1.39
CA ARG A 192 -4.64 35.68 -1.03
C ARG A 192 -5.39 36.74 -0.22
N GLU A 193 -6.67 36.97 -0.48
CA GLU A 193 -7.47 37.95 0.27
C GLU A 193 -8.00 37.39 1.59
N PHE A 194 -8.59 36.19 1.57
CA PHE A 194 -9.32 35.64 2.74
C PHE A 194 -8.51 34.68 3.62
N TYR A 195 -7.32 34.26 3.18
CA TYR A 195 -6.44 33.32 3.89
C TYR A 195 -5.00 33.87 4.06
N ALA A 196 -4.81 35.18 3.88
CA ALA A 196 -3.50 35.83 3.98
C ALA A 196 -2.83 35.56 5.34
N SER A 197 -1.52 35.32 5.32
CA SER A 197 -0.76 34.93 6.52
C SER A 197 -0.61 36.03 7.56
N LEU A 198 -0.75 37.30 7.16
CA LEU A 198 -0.70 38.48 8.02
C LEU A 198 -2.11 39.01 8.40
N GLY A 199 -3.17 38.42 7.84
CA GLY A 199 -4.57 38.81 8.10
C GLY A 199 -5.34 37.74 8.89
N GLU A 200 -6.59 38.05 9.21
CA GLU A 200 -7.50 37.05 9.78
C GLU A 200 -7.88 36.00 8.73
N LYS A 201 -7.71 34.72 9.07
CA LYS A 201 -8.09 33.60 8.20
C LYS A 201 -9.61 33.44 8.26
N ARG A 202 -10.30 33.86 7.20
CA ARG A 202 -11.77 33.90 7.12
C ARG A 202 -12.35 32.86 6.17
N ALA A 203 -11.69 32.58 5.05
CA ALA A 203 -12.11 31.56 4.10
C ALA A 203 -10.95 31.08 3.23
N PHE A 204 -11.07 29.89 2.65
CA PHE A 204 -10.12 29.40 1.63
C PHE A 204 -10.80 28.44 0.66
N VAL A 205 -10.27 28.33 -0.55
CA VAL A 205 -10.72 27.36 -1.56
C VAL A 205 -10.25 25.96 -1.14
N MET A 206 -11.22 25.08 -0.90
CA MET A 206 -11.03 23.67 -0.55
C MET A 206 -10.68 22.84 -1.80
N SER A 207 -11.40 23.06 -2.90
CA SER A 207 -11.15 22.45 -4.20
C SER A 207 -11.75 23.27 -5.35
N HIS A 208 -11.24 23.07 -6.57
CA HIS A 208 -11.70 23.74 -7.79
C HIS A 208 -11.50 22.87 -9.04
N ALA A 209 -12.37 21.88 -9.27
CA ALA A 209 -12.10 20.84 -10.27
C ALA A 209 -13.35 20.46 -11.07
N ARG A 210 -13.20 19.80 -12.21
CA ARG A 210 -14.31 19.12 -12.88
C ARG A 210 -14.48 17.70 -12.34
N ASN A 211 -15.69 17.37 -11.89
CA ASN A 211 -16.06 16.04 -11.41
C ASN A 211 -15.12 15.48 -10.31
N LEU A 212 -14.67 16.36 -9.42
CA LEU A 212 -13.79 16.04 -8.29
C LEU A 212 -14.07 17.01 -7.13
N ILE A 213 -14.11 16.50 -5.91
CA ILE A 213 -14.30 17.28 -4.67
C ILE A 213 -13.28 16.90 -3.59
N ILE A 214 -13.03 17.82 -2.65
CA ILE A 214 -12.20 17.59 -1.46
C ILE A 214 -12.98 18.04 -0.22
N LEU A 215 -12.96 17.23 0.83
CA LEU A 215 -13.45 17.60 2.15
C LEU A 215 -12.39 17.24 3.19
N LYS A 216 -11.99 18.23 4.01
CA LYS A 216 -10.98 18.04 5.05
C LYS A 216 -11.29 18.84 6.31
N ILE A 217 -10.83 18.31 7.43
CA ILE A 217 -11.15 18.78 8.79
C ILE A 217 -9.91 18.72 9.69
N VAL A 218 -9.98 19.36 10.86
CA VAL A 218 -9.09 19.06 11.99
C VAL A 218 -9.71 17.89 12.75
N GLY A 219 -9.22 16.70 12.48
CA GLY A 219 -9.78 15.44 12.98
C GLY A 219 -9.21 14.28 12.18
N TYR A 220 -9.82 13.11 12.33
CA TYR A 220 -9.51 11.95 11.49
C TYR A 220 -10.31 11.98 10.18
N ALA A 221 -9.80 11.32 9.13
CA ALA A 221 -10.41 11.33 7.79
C ALA A 221 -11.85 10.82 7.80
N GLU A 222 -12.14 9.78 8.57
CA GLU A 222 -13.47 9.19 8.67
C GLU A 222 -14.50 10.14 9.29
N ALA A 223 -14.07 11.05 10.16
CA ALA A 223 -14.95 12.09 10.72
C ALA A 223 -15.35 13.12 9.67
N SER A 224 -14.56 13.31 8.59
CA SER A 224 -14.97 14.17 7.47
C SER A 224 -16.14 13.55 6.69
N VAL A 225 -16.14 12.23 6.50
CA VAL A 225 -17.24 11.50 5.85
C VAL A 225 -18.52 11.68 6.67
N GLN A 226 -18.43 11.46 7.99
CA GLN A 226 -19.57 11.54 8.90
C GLN A 226 -20.11 12.96 9.06
N TYR A 227 -19.23 13.94 9.29
CA TYR A 227 -19.65 15.32 9.54
C TYR A 227 -20.37 15.93 8.32
N TYR A 228 -19.86 15.70 7.11
CA TYR A 228 -20.44 16.23 5.87
C TYR A 228 -21.46 15.29 5.20
N ARG A 229 -21.95 14.26 5.93
CA ARG A 229 -22.98 13.32 5.46
C ARG A 229 -22.65 12.64 4.12
N MET A 230 -21.40 12.22 3.94
CA MET A 230 -20.88 11.66 2.69
C MET A 230 -20.93 10.12 2.65
N GLU A 231 -21.50 9.46 3.66
CA GLU A 231 -21.52 8.00 3.77
C GLU A 231 -22.13 7.32 2.55
N ASP A 232 -23.19 7.91 2.01
CA ASP A 232 -23.95 7.39 0.86
C ASP A 232 -23.59 8.06 -0.46
N SER A 233 -22.75 9.10 -0.46
CA SER A 233 -22.26 9.72 -1.69
C SER A 233 -21.41 8.73 -2.47
N ARG A 234 -21.64 8.60 -3.78
CA ARG A 234 -20.95 7.64 -4.64
C ARG A 234 -19.93 8.30 -5.55
N ALA A 235 -18.80 7.63 -5.74
CA ALA A 235 -17.78 7.99 -6.71
C ALA A 235 -16.98 6.77 -7.20
N HIS A 236 -16.36 6.89 -8.37
CA HIS A 236 -15.49 5.84 -8.93
C HIS A 236 -14.11 5.77 -8.27
N VAL A 237 -13.57 6.91 -7.85
CA VAL A 237 -12.26 6.99 -7.21
C VAL A 237 -12.38 7.72 -5.89
N TRP A 238 -11.78 7.15 -4.84
CA TRP A 238 -11.66 7.76 -3.52
C TRP A 238 -10.22 7.75 -3.05
N ILE A 239 -9.80 8.81 -2.37
CA ILE A 239 -8.57 8.85 -1.58
C ILE A 239 -8.85 9.46 -0.21
N ALA A 240 -8.12 9.01 0.82
CA ALA A 240 -8.20 9.55 2.16
C ALA A 240 -6.81 9.61 2.83
N HIS A 241 -6.69 10.48 3.82
CA HIS A 241 -5.44 10.72 4.51
C HIS A 241 -5.63 11.01 6.01
N GLN A 242 -4.84 10.34 6.84
CA GLN A 242 -4.68 10.60 8.26
C GLN A 242 -3.33 11.29 8.50
N ARG A 243 -3.35 12.54 9.00
CA ARG A 243 -2.14 13.33 9.24
C ARG A 243 -1.54 13.08 10.61
N PHE A 244 -0.21 13.03 10.68
CA PHE A 244 0.57 12.98 11.91
C PHE A 244 1.61 14.12 11.93
N PRO A 245 1.28 15.37 12.28
CA PRO A 245 2.28 16.41 12.47
C PRO A 245 3.05 16.21 13.78
N THR A 246 4.37 16.38 13.73
CA THR A 246 5.27 16.23 14.89
C THR A 246 5.38 17.48 15.76
N LYS A 247 4.90 18.64 15.28
CA LYS A 247 4.87 19.93 16.00
C LYS A 247 3.53 20.65 15.76
N GLY A 248 3.16 21.55 16.67
CA GLY A 248 2.01 22.47 16.49
C GLY A 248 0.67 22.01 17.08
N ARG A 249 -0.11 22.98 17.56
CA ARG A 249 -1.58 22.86 17.67
C ARG A 249 -2.13 23.22 16.30
N VAL A 250 -2.91 22.35 15.68
CA VAL A 250 -3.65 22.65 14.45
C VAL A 250 -5.08 23.00 14.86
N TRP A 251 -5.54 24.21 14.53
CA TRP A 251 -6.88 24.70 14.89
C TRP A 251 -7.77 25.04 13.69
N HIS A 252 -7.26 24.89 12.45
CA HIS A 252 -8.06 25.05 11.24
C HIS A 252 -7.64 24.03 10.16
N PRO A 253 -8.54 23.64 9.25
CA PRO A 253 -8.32 22.54 8.31
C PRO A 253 -7.45 22.88 7.10
N GLY A 254 -7.05 24.15 6.91
CA GLY A 254 -6.24 24.55 5.76
C GLY A 254 -4.95 23.72 5.58
N GLY A 255 -4.29 23.31 6.67
CA GLY A 255 -3.12 22.42 6.64
C GLY A 255 -3.43 20.92 6.68
N ALA A 256 -4.71 20.52 6.68
CA ALA A 256 -5.08 19.11 6.52
C ALA A 256 -4.99 18.70 5.04
N HIS A 257 -4.87 17.40 4.79
CA HIS A 257 -4.84 16.81 3.45
C HIS A 257 -6.22 16.21 3.15
N PRO A 258 -6.61 16.04 1.88
CA PRO A 258 -5.87 16.25 0.62
C PRO A 258 -5.65 17.73 0.18
N PHE A 259 -4.85 17.93 -0.87
CA PHE A 259 -4.70 19.20 -1.59
C PHE A 259 -5.04 19.06 -3.08
N ILE A 260 -5.40 20.18 -3.72
CA ILE A 260 -5.82 20.25 -5.13
C ILE A 260 -4.76 20.96 -5.99
N GLY A 261 -4.54 20.45 -7.20
CA GLY A 261 -3.84 21.12 -8.29
C GLY A 261 -4.83 21.92 -9.14
N MET A 262 -5.46 21.27 -10.11
CA MET A 262 -6.70 21.74 -10.76
C MET A 262 -7.71 20.59 -10.81
N ASN A 263 -7.38 19.53 -11.55
CA ASN A 263 -8.22 18.32 -11.67
C ASN A 263 -7.58 17.10 -10.98
N GLU A 264 -6.64 17.37 -10.07
CA GLU A 264 -5.85 16.39 -9.32
C GLU A 264 -5.95 16.67 -7.82
N ALA A 265 -6.41 15.68 -7.06
CA ALA A 265 -6.29 15.66 -5.61
C ALA A 265 -5.14 14.74 -5.21
N LEU A 266 -4.28 15.19 -4.30
CA LEU A 266 -3.11 14.45 -3.86
C LEU A 266 -3.10 14.29 -2.34
N VAL A 267 -2.75 13.09 -1.90
CA VAL A 267 -2.35 12.79 -0.51
C VAL A 267 -0.94 12.24 -0.49
N HIS A 268 -0.25 12.49 0.62
CA HIS A 268 1.17 12.20 0.79
C HIS A 268 1.39 11.52 2.14
N ASN A 269 2.13 10.42 2.16
CA ASN A 269 2.70 9.87 3.38
C ASN A 269 4.20 10.12 3.35
N GLY A 270 4.69 11.09 4.11
CA GLY A 270 6.09 11.46 4.01
C GLY A 270 6.47 12.80 4.61
N ASP A 271 7.75 13.14 4.44
CA ASP A 271 8.32 14.45 4.76
C ASP A 271 9.46 14.72 3.75
N PHE A 272 9.49 15.90 3.14
CA PHE A 272 10.49 16.25 2.13
C PHE A 272 11.79 16.71 2.79
N ALA A 273 12.88 16.04 2.49
CA ALA A 273 14.22 16.49 2.89
C ALA A 273 14.62 17.79 2.17
N ASN A 274 14.06 18.04 0.98
CA ASN A 274 14.40 19.17 0.11
C ASN A 274 13.23 20.16 -0.11
N TYR A 275 12.27 20.26 0.81
CA TYR A 275 11.09 21.12 0.70
C TYR A 275 11.39 22.55 0.19
N HIS A 276 12.42 23.18 0.76
CA HIS A 276 12.78 24.56 0.40
C HIS A 276 13.22 24.68 -1.06
N SER A 277 14.00 23.71 -1.55
CA SER A 277 14.45 23.67 -2.95
C SER A 277 13.27 23.52 -3.91
N VAL A 278 12.30 22.67 -3.59
CA VAL A 278 11.08 22.50 -4.42
C VAL A 278 10.22 23.78 -4.40
N CYS A 279 10.12 24.45 -3.25
CA CYS A 279 9.44 25.74 -3.16
C CYS A 279 10.11 26.81 -4.04
N GLU A 280 11.43 26.97 -3.97
CA GLU A 280 12.18 27.89 -4.83
C GLU A 280 12.01 27.57 -6.31
N TYR A 281 12.00 26.27 -6.66
CA TYR A 281 11.75 25.79 -8.02
C TYR A 281 10.37 26.23 -8.54
N LEU A 282 9.32 26.14 -7.71
CA LEU A 282 7.98 26.63 -8.03
C LEU A 282 7.93 28.17 -8.09
N ALA A 283 8.62 28.88 -7.19
CA ALA A 283 8.65 30.34 -7.18
C ALA A 283 9.33 30.94 -8.40
N GLN A 284 10.36 30.30 -8.95
CA GLN A 284 10.95 30.65 -10.24
C GLN A 284 9.93 30.60 -11.39
N ARG A 285 8.83 29.86 -11.19
CA ARG A 285 7.70 29.68 -12.12
C ARG A 285 6.45 30.45 -11.67
N ASN A 286 6.62 31.42 -10.78
CA ASN A 286 5.54 32.24 -10.23
C ASN A 286 4.41 31.43 -9.56
N ILE A 287 4.75 30.30 -8.94
CA ILE A 287 3.85 29.49 -8.13
C ILE A 287 4.32 29.56 -6.68
N PHE A 288 3.43 30.01 -5.78
CA PHE A 288 3.78 30.32 -4.39
C PHE A 288 2.84 29.57 -3.43
N PRO A 289 3.26 28.40 -2.89
CA PRO A 289 2.52 27.66 -1.87
C PRO A 289 2.10 28.54 -0.67
N GLN A 290 0.88 28.36 -0.19
CA GLN A 290 0.26 29.19 0.85
C GLN A 290 0.00 28.44 2.16
N PHE A 291 -0.28 27.14 2.09
CA PHE A 291 -0.60 26.29 3.23
C PHE A 291 0.64 25.64 3.86
N LEU A 292 1.78 25.69 3.16
CA LEU A 292 3.12 25.33 3.66
C LEU A 292 3.24 23.87 4.07
N THR A 293 2.73 22.99 3.21
CA THR A 293 2.82 21.53 3.36
C THR A 293 3.46 20.92 2.13
N ASP A 294 4.18 19.82 2.32
CA ASP A 294 4.79 19.06 1.21
C ASP A 294 3.73 18.59 0.21
N THR A 295 2.54 18.24 0.68
CA THR A 295 1.41 17.80 -0.14
C THR A 295 0.92 18.89 -1.08
N GLU A 296 0.80 20.13 -0.59
CA GLU A 296 0.46 21.28 -1.43
C GLU A 296 1.53 21.51 -2.50
N VAL A 297 2.81 21.51 -2.09
CA VAL A 297 3.93 21.68 -3.01
C VAL A 297 3.94 20.59 -4.09
N SER A 298 3.66 19.34 -3.70
CA SER A 298 3.63 18.18 -4.60
C SER A 298 2.54 18.30 -5.66
N VAL A 299 1.32 18.68 -5.26
CA VAL A 299 0.20 18.77 -6.21
C VAL A 299 0.35 19.96 -7.15
N LEU A 300 0.94 21.06 -6.67
CA LEU A 300 1.29 22.22 -7.50
C LEU A 300 2.40 21.90 -8.51
N LEU A 301 3.38 21.09 -8.10
CA LEU A 301 4.40 20.57 -9.01
C LEU A 301 3.78 19.65 -10.07
N PHE A 302 2.85 18.76 -9.67
CA PHE A 302 2.14 17.91 -10.61
C PHE A 302 1.31 18.72 -11.61
N ASP A 303 0.52 19.71 -11.15
CA ASP A 303 -0.26 20.62 -12.03
C ASP A 303 0.64 21.39 -13.00
N LEU A 304 1.80 21.90 -12.53
CA LEU A 304 2.78 22.56 -13.38
C LEU A 304 3.26 21.64 -14.51
N LEU A 305 3.70 20.43 -14.18
CA LEU A 305 4.22 19.48 -15.17
C LEU A 305 3.11 19.01 -16.13
N ASN A 306 1.88 18.87 -15.63
CA ASN A 306 0.72 18.44 -16.42
C ASN A 306 0.15 19.57 -17.29
N ARG A 307 -0.40 20.62 -16.69
CA ARG A 307 -1.20 21.62 -17.40
C ARG A 307 -0.37 22.70 -18.08
N VAL A 308 0.77 23.08 -17.50
CA VAL A 308 1.65 24.14 -18.06
C VAL A 308 2.64 23.55 -19.05
N TYR A 309 3.37 22.50 -18.65
CA TYR A 309 4.38 21.87 -19.52
C TYR A 309 3.86 20.76 -20.43
N LYS A 310 2.64 20.26 -20.17
CA LYS A 310 1.96 19.26 -21.04
C LYS A 310 2.76 17.99 -21.21
N TYR A 311 3.46 17.57 -20.15
CA TYR A 311 4.20 16.33 -20.15
C TYR A 311 3.24 15.13 -20.13
N PRO A 312 3.51 14.07 -20.91
CA PRO A 312 2.91 12.76 -20.68
C PRO A 312 3.10 12.32 -19.23
N LEU A 313 2.15 11.52 -18.71
CA LEU A 313 2.17 11.07 -17.31
C LEU A 313 3.48 10.36 -16.94
N GLU A 314 4.04 9.54 -17.84
CA GLU A 314 5.36 8.90 -17.64
C GLU A 314 6.45 9.94 -17.29
N TYR A 315 6.46 11.07 -18.00
CA TYR A 315 7.48 12.11 -17.84
C TYR A 315 7.21 13.00 -16.63
N ILE A 316 5.94 13.17 -16.24
CA ILE A 316 5.58 13.78 -14.95
C ILE A 316 6.13 12.92 -13.81
N ILE A 317 5.90 11.60 -13.87
CA ILE A 317 6.40 10.65 -12.88
C ILE A 317 7.93 10.67 -12.87
N GLU A 318 8.61 10.68 -14.03
CA GLU A 318 10.07 10.79 -14.10
C GLU A 318 10.60 12.10 -13.51
N ALA A 319 9.90 13.22 -13.72
CA ALA A 319 10.32 14.51 -13.15
C ALA A 319 10.16 14.55 -11.62
N MET A 320 9.23 13.78 -11.04
CA MET A 320 8.99 13.74 -9.59
C MET A 320 9.76 12.62 -8.89
N ALA A 321 9.80 11.42 -9.46
CA ALA A 321 10.55 10.25 -9.01
C ALA A 321 11.53 9.81 -10.12
N PRO A 322 12.71 10.44 -10.20
CA PRO A 322 13.67 10.17 -11.27
C PRO A 322 14.23 8.76 -11.18
N THR A 323 14.41 8.13 -12.34
CA THR A 323 15.11 6.84 -12.43
C THR A 323 16.63 7.08 -12.39
N THR A 324 17.33 6.48 -11.42
CA THR A 324 18.75 6.77 -11.15
C THR A 324 19.67 5.57 -11.37
N GLU A 325 20.97 5.85 -11.50
CA GLU A 325 22.06 4.86 -11.44
C GLU A 325 21.83 3.61 -12.30
N PHE A 326 21.93 2.42 -11.68
CA PHE A 326 21.76 1.12 -12.33
C PHE A 326 20.46 1.03 -13.14
N ASP A 327 19.34 1.51 -12.59
CA ASP A 327 18.06 1.49 -13.30
C ASP A 327 18.07 2.37 -14.54
N PHE A 328 18.68 3.55 -14.44
CA PHE A 328 18.81 4.43 -15.60
C PHE A 328 19.59 3.77 -16.73
N ASP A 329 20.68 3.06 -16.42
CA ASP A 329 21.51 2.40 -17.41
C ASP A 329 20.81 1.22 -18.10
N ARG A 330 19.83 0.61 -17.42
CA ARG A 330 19.01 -0.49 -17.94
C ARG A 330 17.88 -0.04 -18.87
N LEU A 331 17.56 1.25 -18.90
CA LEU A 331 16.53 1.79 -19.79
C LEU A 331 16.97 1.76 -21.26
N PRO A 332 16.02 1.63 -22.21
CA PRO A 332 16.28 1.82 -23.64
C PRO A 332 16.95 3.18 -23.94
N GLU A 333 17.82 3.23 -24.95
CA GLU A 333 18.59 4.43 -25.31
C GLU A 333 17.73 5.68 -25.52
N GLU A 334 16.57 5.53 -26.17
CA GLU A 334 15.64 6.63 -26.37
C GLU A 334 15.11 7.19 -25.05
N LYS A 335 14.69 6.31 -24.12
CA LYS A 335 14.24 6.72 -22.77
C LYS A 335 15.37 7.41 -22.02
N ARG A 336 16.59 6.86 -22.02
CA ARG A 336 17.77 7.50 -21.39
C ARG A 336 18.02 8.91 -21.95
N ARG A 337 17.90 9.11 -23.27
CA ARG A 337 18.07 10.43 -23.88
C ARG A 337 17.04 11.43 -23.37
N ILE A 338 15.77 11.04 -23.30
CA ILE A 338 14.67 11.92 -22.85
C ILE A 338 14.76 12.16 -21.34
N TYR A 339 14.93 11.12 -20.55
CA TYR A 339 14.99 11.20 -19.09
C TYR A 339 16.17 12.05 -18.65
N ARG A 340 17.32 11.98 -19.33
CA ARG A 340 18.45 12.88 -19.05
C ARG A 340 18.07 14.37 -19.20
N GLN A 341 17.25 14.70 -20.19
CA GLN A 341 16.77 16.09 -20.37
C GLN A 341 15.78 16.49 -19.29
N ILE A 342 14.87 15.58 -18.91
CA ILE A 342 13.91 15.79 -17.83
C ILE A 342 14.67 16.00 -16.51
N GLN A 343 15.55 15.08 -16.14
CA GLN A 343 16.35 15.16 -14.93
C GLN A 343 17.19 16.43 -14.90
N ALA A 344 17.90 16.78 -15.98
CA ALA A 344 18.68 18.02 -16.03
C ALA A 344 17.85 19.29 -15.78
N MET A 345 16.57 19.29 -16.16
CA MET A 345 15.68 20.44 -16.00
C MET A 345 14.91 20.45 -14.67
N HIS A 346 14.60 19.28 -14.12
CA HIS A 346 13.63 19.12 -13.04
C HIS A 346 14.23 18.63 -11.71
N MET A 347 15.48 18.17 -11.67
CA MET A 347 16.07 17.55 -10.47
C MET A 347 16.01 18.42 -9.21
N HIS A 348 16.12 19.75 -9.33
CA HIS A 348 15.98 20.67 -8.20
C HIS A 348 14.54 20.82 -7.68
N GLY A 349 13.55 20.47 -8.52
CA GLY A 349 12.14 20.42 -8.17
C GLY A 349 11.63 19.01 -7.83
N SER A 350 12.42 17.96 -8.07
CA SER A 350 12.05 16.58 -7.74
C SER A 350 12.00 16.39 -6.21
N PRO A 351 10.90 15.89 -5.65
CA PRO A 351 10.82 15.54 -4.24
C PRO A 351 11.91 14.55 -3.78
N ASP A 352 12.55 14.84 -2.66
CA ASP A 352 13.56 13.97 -2.03
C ASP A 352 13.24 13.75 -0.54
N GLY A 353 13.80 12.69 0.04
CA GLY A 353 13.43 12.20 1.36
C GLY A 353 12.26 11.21 1.33
N PRO A 354 11.69 10.87 2.49
CA PRO A 354 10.74 9.79 2.57
C PRO A 354 9.32 10.20 2.16
N TRP A 355 8.82 9.73 1.02
CA TRP A 355 7.47 10.08 0.54
C TRP A 355 6.75 8.99 -0.27
N PHE A 356 5.43 8.97 -0.18
CA PHE A 356 4.57 8.16 -1.05
C PHE A 356 3.33 8.96 -1.43
N PHE A 357 3.02 9.07 -2.73
CA PHE A 357 1.85 9.80 -3.21
C PHE A 357 0.73 8.86 -3.64
N ILE A 358 -0.49 9.25 -3.30
CA ILE A 358 -1.71 8.74 -3.93
C ILE A 358 -2.45 9.94 -4.55
N ILE A 359 -2.75 9.86 -5.85
CA ILE A 359 -3.35 10.95 -6.61
C ILE A 359 -4.66 10.46 -7.23
N ALA A 360 -5.76 11.16 -6.95
CA ALA A 360 -7.02 11.02 -7.67
C ALA A 360 -7.08 12.09 -8.76
N ARG A 361 -7.24 11.69 -10.03
CA ARG A 361 -7.28 12.61 -11.16
C ARG A 361 -8.53 12.43 -12.01
N SER A 362 -9.16 13.53 -12.37
CA SER A 362 -10.28 13.61 -13.29
C SER A 362 -9.79 14.04 -14.67
N LEU A 363 -9.94 13.18 -15.68
CA LEU A 363 -9.71 13.51 -17.08
C LEU A 363 -11.07 13.81 -17.72
N ALA A 364 -11.68 14.93 -17.30
CA ALA A 364 -13.08 15.23 -17.57
C ALA A 364 -13.44 15.20 -19.07
N ALA A 365 -12.55 15.69 -19.94
CA ALA A 365 -12.76 15.69 -21.39
C ALA A 365 -12.87 14.27 -22.00
N GLU A 366 -12.25 13.28 -21.37
CA GLU A 366 -12.28 11.87 -21.80
C GLU A 366 -13.29 11.04 -21.01
N GLY A 367 -13.92 11.62 -19.99
CA GLY A 367 -14.79 10.89 -19.05
C GLY A 367 -14.03 9.81 -18.25
N LYS A 368 -12.71 9.93 -18.10
CA LYS A 368 -11.86 8.95 -17.40
C LYS A 368 -11.47 9.45 -16.01
N PHE A 369 -11.26 8.51 -15.10
CA PHE A 369 -10.80 8.77 -13.74
C PHE A 369 -9.59 7.92 -13.42
N GLN A 370 -8.66 8.46 -12.63
CA GLN A 370 -7.42 7.76 -12.31
C GLN A 370 -7.12 7.80 -10.83
N LEU A 371 -6.62 6.67 -10.34
CA LEU A 371 -5.88 6.56 -9.09
C LEU A 371 -4.42 6.23 -9.42
N ILE A 372 -3.50 7.06 -8.96
CA ILE A 372 -2.07 6.95 -9.27
C ILE A 372 -1.31 6.80 -7.96
N GLY A 373 -0.46 5.78 -7.84
CA GLY A 373 0.49 5.65 -6.75
C GLY A 373 1.91 5.89 -7.25
N ILE A 374 2.70 6.72 -6.56
CA ILE A 374 4.10 6.99 -6.89
C ILE A 374 4.96 6.81 -5.65
N THR A 375 5.94 5.92 -5.72
CA THR A 375 6.89 5.61 -4.63
C THR A 375 8.16 6.45 -4.75
N ASP A 376 8.68 6.95 -3.63
CA ASP A 376 9.99 7.60 -3.58
C ASP A 376 11.12 6.66 -4.03
N THR A 377 12.19 7.25 -4.57
CA THR A 377 13.33 6.53 -5.16
C THR A 377 14.10 5.66 -4.17
N ALA A 378 13.98 5.90 -2.87
CA ALA A 378 14.67 5.16 -1.82
C ALA A 378 13.74 4.22 -1.02
N MET A 379 12.48 4.08 -1.45
CA MET A 379 11.43 3.27 -0.81
C MET A 379 11.30 3.49 0.70
N LEU A 380 11.39 4.74 1.16
CA LEU A 380 11.43 5.04 2.59
C LEU A 380 10.07 5.03 3.28
N ARG A 381 8.97 4.92 2.50
CA ARG A 381 7.60 4.83 3.02
C ARG A 381 6.92 3.54 2.59
N PRO A 382 6.13 2.93 3.48
CA PRO A 382 5.40 1.72 3.15
C PRO A 382 4.22 2.06 2.25
N GLN A 383 3.98 1.14 1.32
CA GLN A 383 2.92 1.21 0.34
C GLN A 383 2.60 -0.21 -0.10
N VAL A 384 1.32 -0.47 -0.35
CA VAL A 384 0.82 -1.73 -0.88
C VAL A 384 -0.19 -1.39 -1.97
N PHE A 385 0.02 -2.00 -3.13
CA PHE A 385 -0.94 -2.01 -4.23
C PHE A 385 -1.73 -3.32 -4.22
N ALA A 386 -2.99 -3.26 -4.64
CA ALA A 386 -3.79 -4.45 -4.85
C ALA A 386 -4.73 -4.32 -6.05
N LEU A 387 -5.09 -5.46 -6.62
CA LEU A 387 -6.00 -5.56 -7.74
C LEU A 387 -6.96 -6.72 -7.54
N GLN A 388 -8.21 -6.47 -7.90
CA GLN A 388 -9.27 -7.44 -7.95
C GLN A 388 -10.03 -7.22 -9.27
N GLU A 389 -9.86 -8.09 -10.29
CA GLU A 389 -10.56 -8.00 -11.60
C GLU A 389 -11.69 -9.03 -11.79
N GLY A 390 -12.85 -8.62 -12.28
CA GLY A 390 -13.99 -9.51 -12.54
C GLY A 390 -15.16 -8.76 -13.17
N GLU A 391 -16.39 -9.18 -12.86
CA GLU A 391 -17.60 -8.41 -13.24
C GLU A 391 -17.52 -6.96 -12.72
N VAL A 392 -17.05 -6.82 -11.48
CA VAL A 392 -16.62 -5.55 -10.91
C VAL A 392 -15.13 -5.64 -10.62
N SER A 393 -14.41 -4.62 -11.10
CA SER A 393 -12.97 -4.50 -10.92
C SER A 393 -12.65 -3.31 -10.02
N ILE A 394 -11.70 -3.51 -9.12
CA ILE A 394 -11.21 -2.49 -8.20
C ILE A 394 -9.70 -2.60 -8.05
N GLY A 395 -9.03 -1.45 -8.16
CA GLY A 395 -7.62 -1.29 -7.80
C GLY A 395 -7.51 -0.48 -6.52
N LEU A 396 -6.62 -0.87 -5.61
CA LEU A 396 -6.44 -0.24 -4.31
C LEU A 396 -4.97 0.11 -4.06
N ILE A 397 -4.76 1.21 -3.36
CA ILE A 397 -3.44 1.72 -2.95
C ILE A 397 -3.54 2.15 -1.49
N CYS A 398 -2.73 1.59 -0.61
CA CYS A 398 -2.75 1.94 0.82
C CYS A 398 -1.33 1.94 1.40
N SER A 399 -1.14 2.59 2.55
CA SER A 399 0.11 2.48 3.30
C SER A 399 0.37 1.06 3.81
N GLU A 400 -0.68 0.34 4.20
CA GLU A 400 -0.58 -1.02 4.72
C GLU A 400 -1.71 -1.91 4.18
N LYS A 401 -1.42 -3.22 4.10
CA LYS A 401 -2.34 -4.22 3.55
C LYS A 401 -3.69 -4.30 4.29
N GLN A 402 -3.74 -4.13 5.62
CA GLN A 402 -5.00 -4.24 6.36
C GLN A 402 -6.03 -3.19 5.96
N ALA A 403 -5.60 -2.02 5.47
CA ALA A 403 -6.53 -1.02 4.97
C ALA A 403 -7.20 -1.51 3.67
N ILE A 404 -6.45 -2.18 2.78
CA ILE A 404 -7.00 -2.81 1.58
C ILE A 404 -8.03 -3.87 1.96
N ASP A 405 -7.67 -4.78 2.87
CA ASP A 405 -8.57 -5.84 3.33
C ASP A 405 -9.82 -5.28 4.03
N ALA A 406 -9.69 -4.21 4.83
CA ALA A 406 -10.83 -3.54 5.45
C ALA A 406 -11.78 -2.92 4.43
N THR A 407 -11.23 -2.31 3.36
CA THR A 407 -12.02 -1.79 2.24
C THR A 407 -12.80 -2.91 1.56
N LEU A 408 -12.11 -4.00 1.20
CA LEU A 408 -12.70 -5.14 0.49
C LEU A 408 -13.71 -5.90 1.35
N ALA A 409 -13.44 -6.10 2.63
CA ALA A 409 -14.37 -6.70 3.56
C ALA A 409 -15.64 -5.84 3.71
N SER A 410 -15.47 -4.52 3.86
CA SER A 410 -16.58 -3.57 3.91
C SER A 410 -17.44 -3.63 2.64
N LEU A 411 -16.82 -3.62 1.46
CA LEU A 411 -17.50 -3.75 0.17
C LEU A 411 -18.25 -5.09 0.04
N ALA A 412 -17.61 -6.20 0.41
CA ALA A 412 -18.20 -7.53 0.34
C ALA A 412 -19.42 -7.70 1.26
N THR A 413 -19.62 -6.83 2.25
CA THR A 413 -20.87 -6.81 3.05
C THR A 413 -22.07 -6.29 2.24
N GLU A 414 -21.87 -5.31 1.36
CA GLU A 414 -22.93 -4.66 0.56
C GLU A 414 -23.07 -5.29 -0.84
N ASP A 415 -21.96 -5.55 -1.52
CA ASP A 415 -21.93 -6.07 -2.88
C ASP A 415 -21.09 -7.36 -2.95
N LYS A 416 -21.78 -8.47 -3.22
CA LYS A 416 -21.22 -9.83 -3.18
C LYS A 416 -20.32 -10.16 -4.38
N ARG A 417 -20.24 -9.26 -5.36
CA ARG A 417 -19.25 -9.36 -6.46
C ARG A 417 -17.84 -9.06 -5.96
N PHE A 418 -17.71 -8.41 -4.79
CA PHE A 418 -16.44 -8.25 -4.09
C PHE A 418 -16.14 -9.42 -3.16
N THR A 419 -14.87 -9.81 -3.11
CA THR A 419 -14.32 -10.72 -2.10
C THR A 419 -13.54 -9.92 -1.05
N PRO A 420 -13.42 -10.40 0.20
CA PRO A 420 -12.68 -9.69 1.26
C PRO A 420 -11.16 -9.74 1.08
N ILE A 421 -10.66 -10.48 0.09
CA ILE A 421 -9.25 -10.66 -0.24
C ILE A 421 -9.07 -10.28 -1.71
N ALA A 422 -8.05 -9.47 -2.01
CA ALA A 422 -7.72 -9.09 -3.38
C ALA A 422 -7.16 -10.29 -4.16
N ASP A 423 -7.25 -10.23 -5.49
CA ASP A 423 -6.67 -11.26 -6.34
C ASP A 423 -5.13 -11.17 -6.36
N ARG A 424 -4.57 -9.96 -6.22
CA ARG A 424 -3.13 -9.72 -6.18
C ARG A 424 -2.78 -8.58 -5.24
N TYR A 425 -1.65 -8.72 -4.54
CA TYR A 425 -0.99 -7.68 -3.73
C TYR A 425 0.45 -7.54 -4.21
N TRP A 426 1.01 -6.33 -4.19
CA TRP A 426 2.44 -6.10 -4.46
C TRP A 426 2.93 -4.79 -3.85
N ASN A 427 4.25 -4.71 -3.68
CA ASN A 427 4.99 -3.47 -3.43
C ASN A 427 5.78 -3.10 -4.71
N ALA A 428 6.34 -1.91 -4.75
CA ALA A 428 6.97 -1.31 -5.93
C ALA A 428 8.18 -0.47 -5.51
N ARG A 429 9.25 -0.53 -6.30
CA ARG A 429 10.48 0.20 -6.03
C ARG A 429 10.54 1.49 -6.84
N GLY A 430 10.61 2.63 -6.15
CA GLY A 430 10.68 3.94 -6.79
C GLY A 430 11.82 4.04 -7.80
N GLY A 431 11.55 4.62 -8.97
CA GLY A 431 12.55 4.85 -10.00
C GLY A 431 13.04 3.58 -10.71
N SER A 432 12.48 2.40 -10.44
CA SER A 432 12.94 1.15 -11.05
C SER A 432 12.80 1.12 -12.59
N HIS A 433 13.72 0.47 -13.29
CA HIS A 433 13.64 0.29 -14.74
C HIS A 433 12.58 -0.74 -15.18
N THR A 434 12.04 -1.53 -14.26
CA THR A 434 11.02 -2.54 -14.55
C THR A 434 9.61 -1.98 -14.55
N ASP A 435 9.27 -1.15 -13.56
CA ASP A 435 7.92 -0.60 -13.38
C ASP A 435 7.89 0.89 -13.00
N GLY A 436 9.04 1.51 -12.75
CA GLY A 436 9.16 2.91 -12.33
C GLY A 436 8.74 3.20 -10.88
N GLY A 437 8.31 2.19 -10.12
CA GLY A 437 7.76 2.36 -8.78
C GLY A 437 6.40 3.06 -8.73
N ALA A 438 5.71 3.11 -9.87
CA ALA A 438 4.45 3.82 -10.00
C ALA A 438 3.43 3.01 -10.80
N PHE A 439 2.18 3.05 -10.35
CA PHE A 439 1.07 2.35 -10.99
C PHE A 439 -0.13 3.29 -11.17
N VAL A 440 -0.75 3.20 -12.35
CA VAL A 440 -1.87 4.03 -12.79
C VAL A 440 -3.08 3.13 -13.00
N MET A 441 -4.11 3.34 -12.20
CA MET A 441 -5.38 2.63 -12.27
C MET A 441 -6.40 3.56 -12.94
N THR A 442 -6.72 3.29 -14.20
CA THR A 442 -7.61 4.14 -15.02
C THR A 442 -8.97 3.50 -15.20
N VAL A 443 -10.00 4.19 -14.74
CA VAL A 443 -11.41 3.87 -14.95
C VAL A 443 -11.87 4.61 -16.21
N SER A 444 -12.23 3.87 -17.26
CA SER A 444 -12.62 4.41 -18.57
C SER A 444 -14.03 3.99 -18.95
N PRO A 445 -14.80 4.83 -19.68
CA PRO A 445 -16.06 4.40 -20.27
C PRO A 445 -15.84 3.16 -21.17
N ALA A 446 -16.72 2.16 -21.07
CA ALA A 446 -16.63 0.96 -21.90
C ALA A 446 -16.90 1.27 -23.39
N GLU A 447 -16.15 0.64 -24.30
CA GLU A 447 -16.36 0.81 -25.74
C GLU A 447 -17.63 0.08 -26.22
N GLY A 448 -18.55 0.81 -26.87
CA GLY A 448 -19.65 0.25 -27.66
C GLY A 448 -20.95 -0.10 -26.92
N GLY A 449 -21.84 0.89 -26.75
CA GLY A 449 -23.28 0.63 -26.55
C GLY A 449 -24.01 1.57 -25.59
N ASN A 450 -25.23 1.95 -25.96
CA ASN A 450 -26.13 2.86 -25.25
C ASN A 450 -26.54 2.30 -23.86
N GLY A 451 -25.72 2.56 -22.83
CA GLY A 451 -25.94 2.17 -21.44
C GLY A 451 -24.62 1.96 -20.70
N ALA A 452 -23.87 3.05 -20.51
CA ALA A 452 -22.44 3.08 -20.20
C ALA A 452 -22.04 2.37 -18.87
N GLY A 453 -21.29 1.28 -18.98
CA GLY A 453 -20.45 0.77 -17.88
C GLY A 453 -19.04 1.34 -17.96
N TYR A 454 -18.24 1.17 -16.90
CA TYR A 454 -16.82 1.50 -16.90
C TYR A 454 -15.95 0.24 -16.89
N SER A 455 -14.76 0.33 -17.47
CA SER A 455 -13.69 -0.68 -17.37
C SER A 455 -12.51 -0.13 -16.57
N LEU A 456 -11.73 -1.02 -15.95
CA LEU A 456 -10.52 -0.68 -15.21
C LEU A 456 -9.30 -1.23 -15.94
N SER A 457 -8.34 -0.37 -16.25
CA SER A 457 -7.01 -0.76 -16.71
C SER A 457 -5.96 -0.36 -15.68
N VAL A 458 -5.03 -1.26 -15.36
CA VAL A 458 -3.89 -0.98 -14.48
C VAL A 458 -2.62 -1.08 -15.31
N ALA A 459 -1.76 -0.08 -15.23
CA ALA A 459 -0.46 -0.09 -15.90
C ALA A 459 0.63 0.50 -15.01
N ASP A 460 1.88 0.10 -15.24
CA ASP A 460 3.05 0.72 -14.61
C ASP A 460 3.39 2.09 -15.23
N LYS A 461 4.49 2.72 -14.78
CA LYS A 461 5.00 4.00 -15.31
C LYS A 461 5.19 4.00 -16.83
N PHE A 462 5.57 2.86 -17.41
CA PHE A 462 5.89 2.71 -18.83
C PHE A 462 4.68 2.35 -19.69
N GLY A 463 3.49 2.21 -19.09
CA GLY A 463 2.27 1.80 -19.75
C GLY A 463 2.14 0.29 -19.94
N THR A 464 3.00 -0.51 -19.32
CA THR A 464 2.89 -1.98 -19.37
C THR A 464 1.68 -2.42 -18.56
N PRO A 465 0.72 -3.15 -19.14
CA PRO A 465 -0.50 -3.53 -18.44
C PRO A 465 -0.21 -4.58 -17.36
N LEU A 466 -0.79 -4.35 -16.18
CA LEU A 466 -0.90 -5.34 -15.12
C LEU A 466 -2.30 -5.94 -15.17
N SER A 467 -2.39 -7.24 -15.39
CA SER A 467 -3.65 -7.98 -15.28
C SER A 467 -3.46 -9.28 -14.51
N ILE A 468 -4.56 -9.79 -13.98
CA ILE A 468 -4.67 -11.16 -13.46
C ILE A 468 -5.29 -12.06 -14.52
N ASP A 469 -5.17 -13.37 -14.32
CA ASP A 469 -5.81 -14.35 -15.19
C ASP A 469 -7.33 -14.12 -15.23
N ARG A 470 -7.82 -13.74 -16.43
CA ARG A 470 -9.23 -13.45 -16.70
C ARG A 470 -10.03 -14.70 -17.00
N GLU A 471 -9.38 -15.83 -17.25
CA GLU A 471 -10.04 -17.13 -17.45
C GLU A 471 -10.45 -17.76 -16.10
N LYS A 472 -9.77 -17.39 -15.01
CA LYS A 472 -10.15 -17.80 -13.66
C LYS A 472 -11.36 -17.00 -13.17
N GLU A 473 -12.26 -17.71 -12.50
CA GLU A 473 -13.56 -17.26 -12.02
C GLU A 473 -13.54 -17.01 -10.51
N ARG A 474 -14.45 -16.15 -10.05
CA ARG A 474 -14.70 -15.95 -8.61
C ARG A 474 -15.87 -16.78 -8.13
N CYS A 475 -15.84 -17.10 -6.85
CA CYS A 475 -16.99 -17.71 -6.18
C CYS A 475 -18.06 -16.65 -5.88
N ASP A 476 -19.29 -16.89 -6.33
CA ASP A 476 -20.45 -16.19 -5.79
C ASP A 476 -20.79 -16.76 -4.41
N LEU A 477 -20.31 -16.09 -3.36
CA LEU A 477 -20.55 -16.48 -1.98
C LEU A 477 -22.00 -16.23 -1.53
N SER A 478 -22.80 -15.47 -2.29
CA SER A 478 -24.20 -15.23 -1.99
C SER A 478 -25.10 -16.42 -2.35
N ALA A 479 -24.70 -17.20 -3.35
CA ALA A 479 -25.39 -18.42 -3.72
C ALA A 479 -25.29 -19.46 -2.58
N PRO A 480 -26.39 -20.16 -2.25
CA PRO A 480 -26.34 -21.24 -1.28
C PRO A 480 -25.44 -22.35 -1.82
N CYS A 481 -24.57 -22.86 -0.96
CA CYS A 481 -23.71 -23.99 -1.30
C CYS A 481 -24.58 -25.21 -1.60
N ARG A 482 -24.46 -25.77 -2.81
CA ARG A 482 -25.17 -27.00 -3.17
C ARG A 482 -24.40 -28.21 -2.63
N LEU A 483 -25.13 -29.24 -2.21
CA LEU A 483 -24.51 -30.49 -1.78
C LEU A 483 -24.00 -31.23 -3.03
N PRO A 484 -22.73 -31.66 -3.08
CA PRO A 484 -22.22 -32.47 -4.19
C PRO A 484 -22.93 -33.83 -4.28
N ASP A 485 -23.09 -34.35 -5.50
CA ASP A 485 -23.82 -35.61 -5.76
C ASP A 485 -23.17 -36.85 -5.11
N GLU A 486 -21.84 -36.88 -4.98
CA GLU A 486 -21.08 -37.96 -4.34
C GLU A 486 -20.09 -37.40 -3.30
N THR A 487 -20.41 -37.61 -2.01
CA THR A 487 -19.62 -37.10 -0.86
C THR A 487 -19.11 -38.20 0.08
N ARG A 488 -19.51 -39.47 -0.15
CA ARG A 488 -19.27 -40.57 0.80
C ARG A 488 -17.77 -40.82 1.04
N LYS A 489 -16.95 -40.72 -0.01
CA LYS A 489 -15.51 -40.95 0.08
C LYS A 489 -14.82 -39.86 0.90
N GLU A 490 -15.10 -38.59 0.61
CA GLU A 490 -14.54 -37.48 1.39
C GLU A 490 -15.06 -37.47 2.83
N ALA A 491 -16.33 -37.75 3.07
CA ALA A 491 -16.87 -37.84 4.42
C ALA A 491 -16.19 -38.94 5.24
N ALA A 492 -15.95 -40.11 4.64
CA ALA A 492 -15.20 -41.20 5.28
C ALA A 492 -13.72 -40.82 5.52
N LEU A 493 -13.10 -40.12 4.57
CA LEU A 493 -11.74 -39.60 4.72
C LEU A 493 -11.63 -38.61 5.89
N ILE A 494 -12.57 -37.67 6.02
CA ILE A 494 -12.62 -36.71 7.12
C ILE A 494 -12.78 -37.44 8.46
N ALA A 495 -13.72 -38.38 8.55
CA ALA A 495 -13.91 -39.17 9.77
C ALA A 495 -12.66 -39.97 10.15
N GLN A 496 -11.98 -40.60 9.18
CA GLN A 496 -10.75 -41.34 9.42
C GLN A 496 -9.61 -40.42 9.87
N ALA A 497 -9.44 -39.25 9.24
CA ALA A 497 -8.41 -38.29 9.61
C ALA A 497 -8.62 -37.72 11.03
N VAL A 498 -9.88 -37.54 11.45
CA VAL A 498 -10.24 -37.16 12.82
C VAL A 498 -9.87 -38.25 13.81
N ALA A 499 -10.22 -39.51 13.51
CA ALA A 499 -9.89 -40.66 14.35
C ALA A 499 -8.38 -40.87 14.49
N ASP A 500 -7.64 -40.78 13.39
CA ASP A 500 -6.19 -41.01 13.34
C ASP A 500 -5.36 -39.78 13.72
N ARG A 501 -6.01 -38.63 13.97
CA ARG A 501 -5.36 -37.32 14.18
C ARG A 501 -4.35 -36.98 13.06
N ALA A 502 -4.77 -37.16 11.81
CA ALA A 502 -3.93 -37.07 10.61
C ALA A 502 -4.31 -35.89 9.69
N PRO A 503 -4.06 -34.63 10.09
CA PRO A 503 -4.48 -33.44 9.33
C PRO A 503 -3.87 -33.36 7.92
N LYS A 504 -2.62 -33.81 7.76
CA LYS A 504 -1.91 -33.79 6.48
C LYS A 504 -2.64 -34.56 5.38
N VAL A 505 -3.33 -35.66 5.73
CA VAL A 505 -4.08 -36.46 4.74
C VAL A 505 -5.21 -35.64 4.11
N LEU A 506 -5.87 -34.78 4.88
CA LEU A 506 -6.93 -33.90 4.39
C LEU A 506 -6.37 -32.82 3.45
N PHE A 507 -5.27 -32.19 3.84
CA PHE A 507 -4.57 -31.23 2.99
C PHE A 507 -4.11 -31.88 1.68
N GLU A 508 -3.51 -33.06 1.73
CA GLU A 508 -3.01 -33.77 0.54
C GLU A 508 -4.14 -34.15 -0.43
N HIS A 509 -5.29 -34.56 0.10
CA HIS A 509 -6.48 -34.81 -0.71
C HIS A 509 -6.99 -33.53 -1.38
N LEU A 510 -7.12 -32.44 -0.61
CA LEU A 510 -7.53 -31.14 -1.14
C LEU A 510 -6.56 -30.67 -2.22
N ARG A 511 -5.25 -30.71 -1.96
CA ARG A 511 -4.19 -30.33 -2.88
C ARG A 511 -4.31 -31.06 -4.23
N GLY A 512 -4.58 -32.36 -4.20
CA GLY A 512 -4.72 -33.18 -5.41
C GLY A 512 -6.03 -32.99 -6.17
N ALA A 513 -7.11 -32.58 -5.48
CA ALA A 513 -8.45 -32.53 -6.05
C ALA A 513 -8.97 -31.11 -6.36
N ALA A 514 -8.42 -30.08 -5.70
CA ALA A 514 -8.93 -28.70 -5.74
C ALA A 514 -9.04 -28.15 -7.17
N ALA A 515 -8.10 -28.47 -8.07
CA ALA A 515 -8.15 -27.99 -9.45
C ALA A 515 -9.40 -28.47 -10.21
N GLY A 516 -9.81 -29.71 -9.99
CA GLY A 516 -10.96 -30.34 -10.66
C GLY A 516 -12.32 -30.07 -9.99
N TRP A 517 -12.33 -29.57 -8.76
CA TRP A 517 -13.57 -29.24 -8.05
C TRP A 517 -14.21 -27.95 -8.56
N ASP A 518 -15.54 -27.89 -8.52
CA ASP A 518 -16.28 -26.64 -8.57
C ASP A 518 -16.24 -25.93 -7.20
N PHE A 519 -16.86 -24.74 -7.13
CA PHE A 519 -16.92 -24.00 -5.87
C PHE A 519 -17.81 -24.68 -4.82
N ASP A 520 -18.89 -25.34 -5.21
CA ASP A 520 -19.81 -26.00 -4.29
C ASP A 520 -19.13 -27.18 -3.57
N ARG A 521 -18.39 -28.02 -4.29
CA ARG A 521 -17.64 -29.13 -3.70
C ARG A 521 -16.51 -28.65 -2.78
N LEU A 522 -15.80 -27.59 -3.16
CA LEU A 522 -14.76 -27.00 -2.32
C LEU A 522 -15.35 -26.39 -1.03
N ARG A 523 -16.43 -25.62 -1.14
CA ARG A 523 -17.15 -25.04 0.01
C ARG A 523 -17.68 -26.12 0.93
N TRP A 524 -18.30 -27.15 0.37
CA TRP A 524 -18.80 -28.29 1.13
C TRP A 524 -17.67 -29.01 1.86
N PHE A 525 -16.56 -29.33 1.18
CA PHE A 525 -15.45 -30.06 1.78
C PHE A 525 -14.80 -29.27 2.93
N ALA A 526 -14.55 -27.98 2.73
CA ALA A 526 -14.01 -27.10 3.77
C ALA A 526 -14.98 -26.98 4.97
N GLY A 527 -16.27 -26.78 4.71
CA GLY A 527 -17.30 -26.71 5.75
C GLY A 527 -17.49 -28.04 6.49
N GLU A 528 -17.37 -29.18 5.82
CA GLU A 528 -17.47 -30.49 6.47
C GLU A 528 -16.25 -30.78 7.36
N ILE A 529 -15.04 -30.36 6.94
CA ILE A 529 -13.86 -30.36 7.83
C ILE A 529 -14.16 -29.53 9.08
N ALA A 530 -14.63 -28.27 8.92
CA ALA A 530 -14.93 -27.40 10.05
C ALA A 530 -15.95 -28.02 11.00
N LYS A 531 -17.08 -28.48 10.47
CA LYS A 531 -18.16 -29.11 11.22
C LYS A 531 -17.72 -30.35 12.00
N LYS A 532 -16.90 -31.23 11.41
CA LYS A 532 -16.45 -32.47 12.05
C LYS A 532 -15.34 -32.26 13.06
N THR A 533 -14.49 -31.27 12.84
CA THR A 533 -13.30 -31.06 13.68
C THR A 533 -13.54 -30.07 14.82
N ALA A 534 -14.45 -29.10 14.67
CA ALA A 534 -14.64 -28.00 15.62
C ALA A 534 -14.74 -28.44 17.09
N PHE A 535 -15.42 -29.54 17.37
CA PHE A 535 -15.60 -30.03 18.75
C PHE A 535 -14.77 -31.29 19.06
N GLU A 536 -14.65 -32.22 18.12
CA GLU A 536 -14.00 -33.53 18.36
C GLU A 536 -12.47 -33.46 18.27
N ALA A 537 -11.96 -32.68 17.32
CA ALA A 537 -10.54 -32.63 17.00
C ALA A 537 -10.12 -31.28 16.37
N PRO A 538 -10.24 -30.16 17.10
CA PRO A 538 -10.02 -28.82 16.51
C PRO A 538 -8.61 -28.66 15.94
N SER A 539 -7.59 -29.25 16.56
CA SER A 539 -6.21 -29.23 16.05
C SER A 539 -6.07 -29.84 14.64
N VAL A 540 -6.85 -30.88 14.32
CA VAL A 540 -6.81 -31.53 13.00
C VAL A 540 -7.38 -30.60 11.93
N GLY A 541 -8.53 -29.97 12.22
CA GLY A 541 -9.14 -29.04 11.28
C GLY A 541 -8.32 -27.77 11.09
N ILE A 542 -7.80 -27.21 12.19
CA ILE A 542 -6.92 -26.03 12.16
C ILE A 542 -5.68 -26.33 11.31
N GLU A 543 -4.92 -27.39 11.62
CA GLU A 543 -3.69 -27.70 10.87
C GLU A 543 -3.98 -27.99 9.38
N ALA A 544 -5.04 -28.75 9.07
CA ALA A 544 -5.38 -29.07 7.68
C ALA A 544 -5.75 -27.84 6.85
N LEU A 545 -6.59 -26.95 7.39
CA LEU A 545 -7.02 -25.73 6.71
C LEU A 545 -5.88 -24.70 6.64
N THR A 546 -5.07 -24.56 7.70
CA THR A 546 -3.88 -23.71 7.70
C THR A 546 -2.88 -24.15 6.63
N LEU A 547 -2.59 -25.45 6.51
CA LEU A 547 -1.74 -25.98 5.42
C LEU A 547 -2.33 -25.64 4.04
N ALA A 548 -3.64 -25.75 3.87
CA ALA A 548 -4.32 -25.42 2.61
C ALA A 548 -4.30 -23.91 2.29
N ILE A 549 -4.23 -23.04 3.29
CA ILE A 549 -4.07 -21.59 3.13
C ILE A 549 -2.63 -21.24 2.78
N ASP A 550 -1.68 -21.81 3.50
CA ASP A 550 -0.25 -21.48 3.45
C ASP A 550 0.43 -22.03 2.19
N ARG A 551 0.12 -23.27 1.79
CA ARG A 551 0.74 -23.91 0.63
C ARG A 551 0.15 -23.43 -0.71
N ARG A 552 0.99 -23.52 -1.75
CA ARG A 552 0.63 -23.20 -3.14
C ARG A 552 0.38 -24.49 -3.92
N TYR A 553 -0.70 -24.51 -4.68
CA TYR A 553 -1.17 -25.66 -5.47
C TYR A 553 -2.16 -25.21 -6.54
N PRO A 554 -2.40 -26.02 -7.60
CA PRO A 554 -3.30 -25.65 -8.69
C PRO A 554 -4.74 -25.47 -8.23
N THR A 555 -5.37 -24.38 -8.63
CA THR A 555 -6.78 -24.07 -8.31
C THR A 555 -7.72 -24.28 -9.50
N GLY A 556 -7.20 -24.65 -10.67
CA GLY A 556 -7.97 -24.78 -11.90
C GLY A 556 -8.62 -23.44 -12.26
N ARG A 557 -9.89 -23.47 -12.67
CA ARG A 557 -10.66 -22.25 -13.02
C ARG A 557 -10.97 -21.32 -11.85
N LYS A 558 -10.58 -21.64 -10.61
CA LYS A 558 -10.96 -20.84 -9.43
C LYS A 558 -9.85 -19.84 -9.11
N LYS A 559 -10.18 -18.57 -8.92
CA LYS A 559 -9.23 -17.59 -8.39
C LYS A 559 -8.78 -17.97 -6.98
N ARG A 560 -7.48 -17.80 -6.71
CA ARG A 560 -6.91 -18.13 -5.39
C ARG A 560 -7.55 -17.31 -4.27
N SER A 561 -7.90 -16.04 -4.51
CA SER A 561 -8.64 -15.18 -3.58
C SER A 561 -9.95 -15.82 -3.09
N SER A 562 -10.70 -16.45 -4.00
CA SER A 562 -11.94 -17.18 -3.67
C SER A 562 -11.66 -18.45 -2.88
N VAL A 563 -10.65 -19.23 -3.27
CA VAL A 563 -10.23 -20.43 -2.53
C VAL A 563 -9.82 -20.06 -1.10
N LEU A 564 -8.98 -19.03 -0.93
CA LEU A 564 -8.55 -18.54 0.38
C LEU A 564 -9.73 -18.04 1.22
N THR A 565 -10.68 -17.34 0.62
CA THR A 565 -11.89 -16.88 1.33
C THR A 565 -12.70 -18.06 1.87
N ILE A 566 -12.90 -19.11 1.05
CA ILE A 566 -13.63 -20.33 1.46
C ILE A 566 -12.92 -21.03 2.63
N LEU A 567 -11.61 -21.22 2.52
CA LEU A 567 -10.81 -21.91 3.53
C LEU A 567 -10.73 -21.12 4.84
N ARG A 568 -10.59 -19.79 4.76
CA ARG A 568 -10.57 -18.91 5.94
C ARG A 568 -11.91 -18.92 6.66
N ASN A 569 -13.03 -18.87 5.94
CA ASN A 569 -14.35 -18.95 6.56
C ASN A 569 -14.53 -20.27 7.34
N ALA A 570 -14.11 -21.40 6.76
CA ALA A 570 -14.15 -22.69 7.43
C ALA A 570 -13.23 -22.74 8.67
N LEU A 571 -12.06 -22.11 8.61
CA LEU A 571 -11.14 -22.03 9.74
C LEU A 571 -11.72 -21.14 10.87
N GLU A 572 -12.34 -20.02 10.52
CA GLU A 572 -13.00 -19.12 11.46
C GLU A 572 -14.19 -19.80 12.16
N GLU A 573 -14.92 -20.68 11.47
CA GLU A 573 -15.97 -21.51 12.09
C GLU A 573 -15.40 -22.39 13.21
N ILE A 574 -14.24 -23.03 12.99
CA ILE A 574 -13.58 -23.84 14.03
C ILE A 574 -13.15 -22.96 15.20
N PHE A 575 -12.51 -21.82 14.93
CA PHE A 575 -12.07 -20.90 15.99
C PHE A 575 -13.26 -20.38 16.80
N SER A 576 -14.32 -19.95 16.14
CA SER A 576 -15.51 -19.37 16.76
C SER A 576 -16.33 -20.39 17.55
N ALA A 577 -16.27 -21.68 17.20
CA ALA A 577 -16.90 -22.76 17.94
C ALA A 577 -16.19 -23.07 19.27
N GLN A 578 -14.94 -22.62 19.48
CA GLN A 578 -14.23 -22.88 20.73
C GLN A 578 -14.84 -22.10 21.90
N PRO A 579 -14.95 -22.74 23.08
CA PRO A 579 -15.65 -22.16 24.22
C PRO A 579 -14.91 -20.93 24.75
N LEU A 580 -15.68 -19.91 25.17
CA LEU A 580 -15.13 -18.71 25.81
C LEU A 580 -14.76 -18.97 27.27
N PHE A 581 -13.98 -18.07 27.86
CA PHE A 581 -13.78 -18.06 29.31
C PHE A 581 -15.11 -17.79 30.05
N GLY A 582 -15.49 -18.73 30.92
CA GLY A 582 -16.75 -18.72 31.67
C GLY A 582 -17.89 -19.50 31.00
N GLU A 583 -17.64 -20.14 29.87
CA GLU A 583 -18.61 -21.00 29.16
C GLU A 583 -18.08 -22.44 29.04
N GLY A 584 -18.95 -23.42 29.32
CA GLY A 584 -18.66 -24.86 29.17
C GLY A 584 -17.63 -25.43 30.16
N ALA A 585 -17.51 -26.76 30.19
CA ALA A 585 -16.48 -27.46 30.96
C ALA A 585 -15.08 -27.29 30.34
N ALA A 586 -14.02 -27.54 31.12
CA ALA A 586 -12.61 -27.44 30.71
C ALA A 586 -12.10 -28.66 29.92
N GLU A 587 -12.97 -29.32 29.13
CA GLU A 587 -12.68 -30.64 28.53
C GLU A 587 -12.03 -30.58 27.14
N GLY A 588 -11.80 -29.38 26.58
CA GLY A 588 -11.19 -29.18 25.26
C GLY A 588 -9.71 -28.76 25.30
N THR A 589 -9.01 -28.91 24.16
CA THR A 589 -7.60 -28.50 24.00
C THR A 589 -7.43 -27.00 23.73
N CYS A 590 -8.48 -26.34 23.25
CA CYS A 590 -8.48 -24.93 22.88
C CYS A 590 -9.42 -24.13 23.79
N ARG A 591 -9.02 -22.91 24.14
CA ARG A 591 -9.86 -21.93 24.84
C ARG A 591 -9.86 -20.63 24.07
N ARG A 592 -11.01 -19.96 23.96
CA ARG A 592 -11.14 -18.68 23.25
C ARG A 592 -11.26 -17.49 24.20
N ILE A 593 -10.68 -16.36 23.79
CA ILE A 593 -10.81 -15.06 24.45
C ILE A 593 -11.12 -13.96 23.44
N THR A 594 -11.94 -13.00 23.85
CA THR A 594 -12.37 -11.83 23.07
C THR A 594 -12.17 -10.57 23.91
N TRP A 595 -12.33 -9.40 23.30
CA TRP A 595 -12.35 -8.13 24.03
C TRP A 595 -13.32 -8.15 25.23
N LYS A 596 -14.53 -8.69 25.03
CA LYS A 596 -15.58 -8.75 26.06
C LYS A 596 -15.27 -9.70 27.21
N THR A 597 -14.48 -10.75 26.98
CA THR A 597 -14.15 -11.77 27.99
C THR A 597 -12.75 -11.63 28.57
N ARG A 598 -12.00 -10.59 28.19
CA ARG A 598 -10.57 -10.43 28.51
C ARG A 598 -10.26 -10.46 30.01
N ASP A 599 -11.16 -9.94 30.83
CA ASP A 599 -10.99 -9.87 32.28
C ASP A 599 -11.06 -11.24 32.97
N ARG A 600 -11.58 -12.25 32.28
CA ARG A 600 -11.73 -13.63 32.77
C ARG A 600 -10.51 -14.52 32.45
N LEU A 601 -9.45 -13.96 31.86
CA LEU A 601 -8.24 -14.71 31.51
C LEU A 601 -7.65 -15.41 32.75
N ARG A 602 -7.43 -16.72 32.63
CA ARG A 602 -6.72 -17.57 33.59
C ARG A 602 -5.64 -18.40 32.88
N GLY A 603 -4.79 -19.07 33.66
CA GLY A 603 -3.86 -20.08 33.14
C GLY A 603 -4.59 -21.28 32.55
N PRO A 604 -3.93 -22.10 31.73
CA PRO A 604 -4.52 -23.32 31.14
C PRO A 604 -4.95 -24.30 32.24
N SER A 605 -6.03 -25.04 32.00
CA SER A 605 -6.55 -26.06 32.92
C SER A 605 -6.99 -27.32 32.17
N GLY A 606 -6.87 -28.48 32.81
CA GLY A 606 -7.26 -29.75 32.19
C GLY A 606 -6.39 -30.07 30.97
N ALA A 607 -7.02 -30.30 29.82
CA ALA A 607 -6.37 -30.64 28.55
C ALA A 607 -6.00 -29.41 27.69
N GLU A 608 -6.25 -28.20 28.18
CA GLU A 608 -6.02 -26.98 27.41
C GLU A 608 -4.53 -26.74 27.10
N THR A 609 -4.23 -26.56 25.83
CA THR A 609 -2.88 -26.29 25.32
C THR A 609 -2.79 -24.96 24.58
N THR A 610 -3.88 -24.57 23.91
CA THR A 610 -3.90 -23.45 22.94
C THR A 610 -4.90 -22.38 23.35
N LEU A 611 -4.46 -21.13 23.39
CA LEU A 611 -5.31 -19.96 23.60
C LEU A 611 -5.57 -19.29 22.24
N LEU A 612 -6.84 -19.27 21.82
CA LEU A 612 -7.31 -18.55 20.64
C LEU A 612 -7.76 -17.14 21.04
N MET A 613 -7.12 -16.13 20.46
CA MET A 613 -7.35 -14.72 20.73
C MET A 613 -8.01 -14.09 19.52
N ASP A 614 -9.30 -13.80 19.63
CA ASP A 614 -10.03 -13.02 18.62
C ASP A 614 -9.65 -11.55 18.80
N ALA A 615 -8.86 -11.01 17.88
CA ALA A 615 -8.40 -9.62 17.93
C ALA A 615 -9.51 -8.60 17.65
N SER A 616 -10.72 -9.04 17.28
CA SER A 616 -11.85 -8.15 17.03
C SER A 616 -12.22 -7.32 18.28
N GLY A 617 -12.22 -6.00 18.10
CA GLY A 617 -12.61 -5.04 19.13
C GLY A 617 -11.49 -4.67 20.12
N PHE A 618 -10.29 -5.24 20.00
CA PHE A 618 -9.10 -4.72 20.67
C PHE A 618 -8.56 -3.49 19.93
N GLU A 619 -7.87 -2.61 20.65
CA GLU A 619 -7.18 -1.48 20.04
C GLU A 619 -5.92 -1.98 19.29
N PRO A 620 -5.54 -1.34 18.16
CA PRO A 620 -4.37 -1.76 17.37
C PRO A 620 -3.04 -1.71 18.13
N GLU A 621 -2.93 -0.87 19.16
CA GLU A 621 -1.76 -0.73 20.02
C GLU A 621 -2.15 -0.21 21.42
N GLY A 622 -1.22 -0.27 22.37
CA GLY A 622 -1.42 0.23 23.73
C GLY A 622 -1.91 -0.81 24.75
N PRO A 623 -2.40 -0.37 25.92
CA PRO A 623 -2.79 -1.26 27.02
C PRO A 623 -3.94 -2.20 26.68
N ASP A 624 -4.86 -1.74 25.84
CA ASP A 624 -6.08 -2.44 25.42
C ASP A 624 -5.90 -3.25 24.13
N CYS A 625 -4.65 -3.54 23.78
CA CYS A 625 -4.26 -4.37 22.65
C CYS A 625 -4.21 -5.86 23.01
N ASP A 626 -4.61 -6.75 22.09
CA ASP A 626 -4.54 -8.20 22.29
C ASP A 626 -3.10 -8.73 22.44
N ALA A 627 -2.10 -8.05 21.87
CA ALA A 627 -0.68 -8.36 22.09
C ALA A 627 -0.28 -8.22 23.57
N THR A 628 -0.77 -7.18 24.25
CA THR A 628 -0.56 -6.97 25.69
C THR A 628 -1.22 -8.08 26.52
N LEU A 629 -2.41 -8.50 26.12
CA LEU A 629 -3.13 -9.63 26.74
C LEU A 629 -2.38 -10.95 26.56
N ALA A 630 -1.73 -11.17 25.42
CA ALA A 630 -0.95 -12.38 25.11
C ALA A 630 0.25 -12.53 26.07
N VAL A 631 0.94 -11.43 26.39
CA VAL A 631 2.01 -11.41 27.40
C VAL A 631 1.47 -11.82 28.78
N ARG A 632 0.29 -11.35 29.17
CA ARG A 632 -0.36 -11.77 30.42
C ARG A 632 -0.71 -13.26 30.38
N ALA A 633 -1.23 -13.76 29.26
CA ALA A 633 -1.55 -15.19 29.10
C ALA A 633 -0.31 -16.08 29.24
N TYR A 634 0.82 -15.69 28.63
CA TYR A 634 2.08 -16.40 28.77
C TYR A 634 2.56 -16.49 30.23
N ARG A 635 2.48 -15.38 30.97
CA ARG A 635 2.81 -15.35 32.41
C ARG A 635 1.91 -16.27 33.24
N LEU A 636 0.69 -16.50 32.79
CA LEU A 636 -0.26 -17.43 33.42
C LEU A 636 -0.06 -18.90 33.00
N GLY A 637 0.91 -19.20 32.12
CA GLY A 637 1.29 -20.57 31.78
C GLY A 637 0.95 -21.01 30.36
N TRP A 638 0.26 -20.18 29.56
CA TRP A 638 0.00 -20.52 28.16
C TRP A 638 1.30 -20.54 27.35
N ARG A 639 1.43 -21.50 26.43
CA ARG A 639 2.63 -21.69 25.57
C ARG A 639 2.32 -21.76 24.08
N HIS A 640 1.05 -21.85 23.71
CA HIS A 640 0.61 -21.75 22.32
C HIS A 640 -0.50 -20.71 22.24
N LEU A 641 -0.20 -19.60 21.57
CA LEU A 641 -1.05 -18.43 21.43
C LEU A 641 -1.37 -18.24 19.95
N VAL A 642 -2.66 -18.12 19.61
CA VAL A 642 -3.12 -17.90 18.24
C VAL A 642 -3.91 -16.61 18.18
N HIS A 643 -3.47 -15.66 17.37
CA HIS A 643 -4.20 -14.43 17.06
C HIS A 643 -4.92 -14.61 15.72
N PHE A 644 -6.23 -14.35 15.69
CA PHE A 644 -7.03 -14.36 14.46
C PHE A 644 -7.98 -13.16 14.42
N ASN A 645 -8.52 -12.85 13.24
CA ASN A 645 -9.25 -11.61 12.97
C ASN A 645 -8.39 -10.36 13.25
N SER A 646 -7.08 -10.47 13.05
CA SER A 646 -6.11 -9.38 13.22
C SER A 646 -6.34 -8.30 12.16
N ARG A 647 -6.36 -7.03 12.58
CA ARG A 647 -6.64 -5.86 11.72
C ARG A 647 -5.49 -4.85 11.73
N GLY A 648 -4.27 -5.34 11.51
CA GLY A 648 -3.07 -4.52 11.62
C GLY A 648 -2.64 -4.24 13.06
N THR A 649 -3.02 -5.12 14.00
CA THR A 649 -2.56 -5.04 15.40
C THR A 649 -1.03 -5.08 15.44
N ARG A 650 -0.43 -4.13 16.15
CA ARG A 650 1.02 -4.02 16.31
C ARG A 650 1.53 -4.90 17.46
N PHE A 651 2.82 -5.18 17.44
CA PHE A 651 3.55 -5.80 18.56
C PHE A 651 3.12 -7.22 18.93
N HIS A 652 2.43 -7.96 18.04
CA HIS A 652 2.25 -9.39 18.22
C HIS A 652 3.60 -10.09 18.45
N ALA A 653 3.64 -11.11 19.31
CA ALA A 653 4.88 -11.78 19.70
C ALA A 653 5.98 -10.87 20.34
N ALA A 654 5.67 -9.66 20.81
CA ALA A 654 6.61 -8.79 21.51
C ALA A 654 6.37 -8.74 23.04
N GLY A 655 7.39 -8.38 23.82
CA GLY A 655 7.23 -8.09 25.26
C GLY A 655 7.16 -9.29 26.22
N PHE A 656 7.43 -10.51 25.73
CA PHE A 656 7.38 -11.74 26.54
C PHE A 656 8.56 -11.92 27.52
N GLY A 657 9.62 -11.11 27.38
CA GLY A 657 10.84 -11.19 28.19
C GLY A 657 11.87 -12.18 27.63
N PRO A 658 12.95 -12.46 28.37
CA PRO A 658 14.02 -13.34 27.93
C PRO A 658 13.66 -14.83 28.07
N LYS A 659 14.36 -15.70 27.32
CA LYS A 659 14.30 -17.17 27.43
C LYS A 659 12.89 -17.74 27.27
N THR A 660 12.23 -17.40 26.17
CA THR A 660 10.87 -17.83 25.83
C THR A 660 10.86 -19.08 24.97
N ASP A 661 11.85 -19.96 25.11
CA ASP A 661 11.94 -21.19 24.34
C ASP A 661 10.70 -22.08 24.61
N GLY A 662 10.12 -22.64 23.54
CA GLY A 662 8.88 -23.44 23.61
C GLY A 662 7.57 -22.64 23.59
N LEU A 663 7.62 -21.30 23.53
CA LEU A 663 6.44 -20.47 23.21
C LEU A 663 6.25 -20.42 21.68
N LEU A 664 5.04 -20.76 21.23
CA LEU A 664 4.58 -20.60 19.85
C LEU A 664 3.50 -19.51 19.79
N VAL A 665 3.70 -18.52 18.92
CA VAL A 665 2.73 -17.47 18.60
C VAL A 665 2.40 -17.55 17.11
N GLU A 666 1.14 -17.82 16.78
CA GLU A 666 0.65 -17.85 15.40
C GLU A 666 -0.28 -16.68 15.13
N CYS A 667 -0.12 -16.02 13.99
CA CYS A 667 -0.91 -14.85 13.61
C CYS A 667 -1.59 -15.11 12.26
N TYR A 668 -2.91 -15.08 12.27
CA TYR A 668 -3.77 -15.17 11.09
C TYR A 668 -4.24 -13.77 10.67
N ASP A 669 -4.65 -13.67 9.40
CA ASP A 669 -5.18 -12.47 8.73
C ASP A 669 -4.15 -11.36 8.50
N ASN A 670 -4.28 -10.21 9.16
CA ASN A 670 -3.41 -9.05 8.95
C ASN A 670 -2.66 -8.70 10.24
N ALA A 671 -1.51 -9.32 10.47
CA ALA A 671 -0.59 -8.94 11.54
C ALA A 671 0.08 -7.59 11.20
N GLY A 672 0.11 -6.66 12.15
CA GLY A 672 0.63 -5.31 11.94
C GLY A 672 2.13 -5.15 12.20
N ASP A 673 2.56 -3.89 12.28
CA ASP A 673 3.96 -3.51 12.47
C ASP A 673 4.57 -4.08 13.76
N TYR A 674 5.91 -4.18 13.79
CA TYR A 674 6.69 -4.56 14.97
C TYR A 674 6.45 -5.99 15.49
N LEU A 675 5.75 -6.85 14.74
CA LEU A 675 5.59 -8.25 15.12
C LEU A 675 6.95 -8.90 15.40
N ALA A 676 7.05 -9.69 16.47
CA ALA A 676 8.25 -10.38 16.94
C ALA A 676 9.44 -9.46 17.27
N SER A 677 9.20 -8.19 17.59
CA SER A 677 10.27 -7.29 18.02
C SER A 677 10.82 -7.70 19.39
N GLY A 678 12.15 -7.81 19.47
CA GLY A 678 12.89 -8.06 20.71
C GLY A 678 12.76 -9.48 21.25
N ILE A 679 12.40 -10.46 20.44
CA ILE A 679 12.21 -11.84 20.92
C ILE A 679 13.52 -12.52 21.33
N ASP A 680 13.42 -13.43 22.32
CA ASP A 680 14.55 -14.20 22.86
C ASP A 680 14.12 -15.66 23.13
N GLY A 681 13.83 -16.42 22.06
CA GLY A 681 13.64 -17.88 22.08
C GLY A 681 12.32 -18.39 21.50
N LEU A 682 11.28 -17.56 21.40
CA LEU A 682 9.98 -18.01 20.89
C LEU A 682 9.99 -18.30 19.38
N THR A 683 8.97 -19.03 18.92
CA THR A 683 8.64 -19.15 17.49
C THR A 683 7.40 -18.32 17.17
N ALA A 684 7.51 -17.46 16.16
CA ALA A 684 6.41 -16.68 15.62
C ALA A 684 6.11 -17.13 14.18
N VAL A 685 4.84 -17.34 13.84
CA VAL A 685 4.40 -17.76 12.50
C VAL A 685 3.31 -16.81 12.02
N VAL A 686 3.43 -16.32 10.79
CA VAL A 686 2.43 -15.47 10.13
C VAL A 686 1.85 -16.22 8.93
N HIS A 687 0.56 -16.51 8.98
CA HIS A 687 -0.20 -17.22 7.94
C HIS A 687 -0.71 -16.25 6.87
N GLY A 688 0.23 -15.61 6.17
CA GLY A 688 -0.03 -14.59 5.16
C GLY A 688 1.10 -13.57 5.06
N ASN A 689 0.76 -12.37 4.60
CA ASN A 689 1.69 -11.25 4.55
C ASN A 689 1.83 -10.58 5.91
N ALA A 690 2.99 -9.97 6.16
CA ALA A 690 3.25 -9.16 7.34
C ALA A 690 3.67 -7.73 6.95
N GLN A 691 3.45 -6.77 7.86
CA GLN A 691 3.74 -5.35 7.61
C GLN A 691 5.21 -4.98 7.89
N ASP A 692 5.45 -3.78 8.41
CA ASP A 692 6.79 -3.21 8.54
C ASP A 692 7.46 -3.58 9.88
N GLN A 693 8.79 -3.42 9.94
CA GLN A 693 9.61 -3.49 11.16
C GLN A 693 9.51 -4.83 11.91
N LEU A 694 9.16 -5.91 11.21
CA LEU A 694 9.09 -7.24 11.79
C LEU A 694 10.45 -7.70 12.35
N GLY A 695 10.45 -8.30 13.53
CA GLY A 695 11.63 -8.89 14.15
C GLY A 695 12.73 -7.89 14.52
N GLN A 696 12.38 -6.62 14.74
CA GLN A 696 13.31 -5.59 15.18
C GLN A 696 14.09 -6.05 16.41
N ILE A 697 15.41 -5.81 16.46
CA ILE A 697 16.30 -6.12 17.59
C ILE A 697 16.18 -7.56 18.14
N THR A 698 15.71 -8.52 17.32
CA THR A 698 15.55 -9.93 17.73
C THR A 698 16.86 -10.54 18.19
N LYS A 699 16.88 -11.20 19.34
CA LYS A 699 18.09 -11.81 19.92
C LYS A 699 18.30 -13.24 19.46
N ARG A 700 17.26 -14.07 19.54
CA ARG A 700 17.21 -15.46 19.05
C ARG A 700 15.74 -15.90 18.97
N GLY A 701 15.49 -16.98 18.26
CA GLY A 701 14.15 -17.53 18.06
C GLY A 701 13.94 -17.85 16.59
N LYS A 702 12.69 -18.13 16.22
CA LYS A 702 12.33 -18.45 14.84
C LYS A 702 11.14 -17.63 14.39
N LEU A 703 11.20 -17.12 13.16
CA LEU A 703 10.12 -16.35 12.56
C LEU A 703 9.85 -16.87 11.14
N VAL A 704 8.60 -17.24 10.87
CA VAL A 704 8.15 -17.83 9.60
C VAL A 704 7.00 -17.01 9.02
N ILE A 705 7.10 -16.61 7.76
CA ILE A 705 6.09 -15.80 7.06
C ILE A 705 5.67 -16.51 5.76
N PHE A 706 4.39 -16.87 5.65
CA PHE A 706 3.77 -17.51 4.48
C PHE A 706 3.31 -16.51 3.41
N GLY A 707 4.00 -15.38 3.30
CA GLY A 707 3.69 -14.27 2.40
C GLY A 707 4.86 -13.31 2.29
N ASP A 708 4.56 -12.06 1.95
CA ASP A 708 5.54 -10.97 1.84
C ASP A 708 5.76 -10.27 3.20
N VAL A 709 6.91 -9.61 3.38
CA VAL A 709 7.23 -8.74 4.53
C VAL A 709 7.49 -7.30 4.08
N GLY A 710 7.06 -6.33 4.90
CA GLY A 710 7.21 -4.91 4.66
C GLY A 710 8.61 -4.34 4.90
N GLN A 711 8.68 -3.03 5.07
CA GLN A 711 9.91 -2.25 5.19
C GLN A 711 10.70 -2.61 6.45
N THR A 712 12.03 -2.52 6.39
CA THR A 712 12.94 -2.64 7.55
C THR A 712 12.79 -3.93 8.36
N PHE A 713 12.42 -5.02 7.70
CA PHE A 713 12.42 -6.37 8.26
C PHE A 713 13.76 -6.68 8.94
N LEU A 714 13.76 -7.12 10.20
CA LEU A 714 14.94 -7.44 11.02
C LEU A 714 15.88 -6.27 11.30
N TYR A 715 15.35 -5.05 11.36
CA TYR A 715 16.16 -3.89 11.75
C TYR A 715 16.88 -4.11 13.08
N GLY A 716 18.21 -4.00 13.07
CA GLY A 716 19.02 -4.11 14.28
C GLY A 716 19.04 -5.51 14.92
N ALA A 717 18.54 -6.55 14.24
CA ALA A 717 18.50 -7.91 14.76
C ALA A 717 19.90 -8.41 15.18
N LYS A 718 19.95 -9.21 16.25
CA LYS A 718 21.18 -9.76 16.85
C LYS A 718 21.37 -11.25 16.56
N GLY A 719 20.30 -11.96 16.23
CA GLY A 719 20.29 -13.40 16.00
C GLY A 719 18.90 -13.95 15.67
N GLY A 720 18.81 -15.25 15.36
CA GLY A 720 17.54 -15.94 15.07
C GLY A 720 17.50 -16.52 13.66
N ASP A 721 16.52 -17.39 13.43
CA ASP A 721 16.28 -18.08 12.17
C ASP A 721 15.00 -17.54 11.49
N PHE A 722 15.11 -17.11 10.24
CA PHE A 722 14.05 -16.38 9.54
C PHE A 722 13.71 -17.01 8.19
N TYR A 723 12.41 -17.15 7.90
CA TYR A 723 11.93 -17.77 6.66
C TYR A 723 10.78 -16.96 6.06
N VAL A 724 10.97 -16.47 4.83
CA VAL A 724 9.99 -15.68 4.09
C VAL A 724 9.63 -16.42 2.79
N MET A 725 8.36 -16.73 2.61
CA MET A 725 7.87 -17.39 1.39
C MET A 725 7.82 -16.44 0.19
N GLY A 726 7.53 -15.16 0.41
CA GLY A 726 7.43 -14.14 -0.63
C GLY A 726 8.65 -13.22 -0.68
N ASN A 727 8.39 -11.95 -0.95
CA ASN A 727 9.36 -10.87 -1.03
C ASN A 727 9.55 -10.16 0.32
N ALA A 728 10.70 -9.52 0.48
CA ALA A 728 10.91 -8.45 1.42
C ALA A 728 10.92 -7.11 0.69
N ALA A 729 10.30 -6.07 1.28
CA ALA A 729 10.31 -4.71 0.72
C ALA A 729 11.71 -4.06 0.86
N GLY A 730 11.78 -2.77 1.21
CA GLY A 730 13.05 -2.06 1.36
C GLY A 730 13.78 -2.34 2.68
N ARG A 731 15.11 -2.31 2.62
CA ARG A 731 16.05 -2.37 3.76
C ARG A 731 15.91 -3.59 4.69
N PRO A 732 15.69 -4.82 4.19
CA PRO A 732 15.73 -5.99 5.06
C PRO A 732 17.13 -6.17 5.68
N MET A 733 17.17 -6.49 6.96
CA MET A 733 18.35 -6.72 7.79
C MET A 733 19.27 -5.49 7.96
N ILE A 734 18.73 -4.28 7.79
CA ILE A 734 19.48 -3.06 8.05
C ILE A 734 19.98 -2.99 9.50
N ASN A 735 21.25 -2.63 9.69
CA ASN A 735 21.93 -2.57 11.00
C ASN A 735 21.92 -3.87 11.80
N ALA A 736 21.61 -5.01 11.18
CA ALA A 736 21.63 -6.29 11.87
C ALA A 736 23.08 -6.73 12.15
N VAL A 737 23.30 -7.36 13.30
CA VAL A 737 24.62 -7.73 13.83
C VAL A 737 24.60 -9.12 14.43
N GLY A 738 25.77 -9.70 14.70
CA GLY A 738 25.84 -11.02 15.35
C GLY A 738 25.42 -12.14 14.40
N LYS A 739 24.35 -12.88 14.72
CA LYS A 739 24.04 -14.15 14.02
C LYS A 739 22.63 -14.31 13.45
N PRO A 740 21.99 -13.29 12.87
CA PRO A 740 20.69 -13.46 12.19
C PRO A 740 20.90 -14.25 10.90
N ARG A 741 20.08 -15.27 10.68
CA ARG A 741 20.22 -16.20 9.54
C ARG A 741 18.85 -16.46 8.92
N GLY A 742 18.73 -16.39 7.60
CA GLY A 742 17.41 -16.62 7.00
C GLY A 742 17.37 -16.82 5.50
N VAL A 743 16.20 -17.23 5.04
CA VAL A 743 15.87 -17.49 3.63
C VAL A 743 14.71 -16.60 3.20
N ILE A 744 14.90 -15.88 2.09
CA ILE A 744 13.88 -15.13 1.37
C ILE A 744 13.69 -15.82 0.02
N ASN A 745 12.52 -16.43 -0.22
CA ASN A 745 12.30 -17.16 -1.47
C ASN A 745 12.10 -16.23 -2.66
N GLY A 746 11.35 -15.16 -2.48
CA GLY A 746 11.21 -14.10 -3.45
C GLY A 746 12.49 -13.29 -3.58
N THR A 747 12.34 -11.97 -3.51
CA THR A 747 13.46 -11.03 -3.56
C THR A 747 13.43 -10.05 -2.40
N ALA A 748 14.50 -9.27 -2.26
CA ALA A 748 14.49 -8.03 -1.50
C ALA A 748 14.47 -6.87 -2.49
N LEU A 749 13.54 -5.94 -2.35
CA LEU A 749 13.37 -4.90 -3.38
C LEU A 749 14.58 -3.97 -3.44
N ASP A 750 15.13 -3.54 -2.30
CA ASP A 750 16.33 -2.72 -2.26
C ASP A 750 17.02 -2.75 -0.89
N PHE A 751 18.30 -2.34 -0.83
CA PHE A 751 19.11 -2.20 0.40
C PHE A 751 19.18 -3.44 1.30
N LEU A 752 19.21 -4.65 0.73
CA LEU A 752 19.37 -5.86 1.54
C LEU A 752 20.72 -5.86 2.28
N ALA A 753 20.64 -6.04 3.60
CA ALA A 753 21.77 -6.09 4.52
C ALA A 753 22.64 -4.82 4.51
N GLU A 754 21.99 -3.65 4.43
CA GLU A 754 22.64 -2.36 4.65
C GLU A 754 23.19 -2.25 6.10
N SER A 755 24.45 -1.82 6.23
CA SER A 755 25.18 -1.72 7.50
C SER A 755 25.18 -3.02 8.30
N PHE A 756 25.30 -4.16 7.60
CA PHE A 756 25.31 -5.49 8.21
C PHE A 756 26.66 -5.76 8.89
N MET A 757 26.61 -6.08 10.19
CA MET A 757 27.80 -6.29 11.03
C MET A 757 27.73 -7.69 11.67
N ALA A 758 27.46 -8.70 10.85
CA ALA A 758 27.15 -10.03 11.32
C ALA A 758 28.35 -10.99 11.40
N GLY A 759 29.59 -10.50 11.28
CA GLY A 759 30.80 -11.32 11.38
C GLY A 759 30.87 -12.46 10.34
N ASN A 760 31.86 -13.35 10.45
CA ASN A 760 32.05 -14.44 9.49
C ASN A 760 30.97 -15.53 9.65
N PRO A 761 30.17 -15.86 8.61
CA PRO A 761 29.16 -16.93 8.68
C PRO A 761 29.69 -18.29 9.15
N HIS A 762 30.93 -18.64 8.78
CA HIS A 762 31.59 -19.90 9.15
C HIS A 762 32.05 -19.94 10.62
N GLU A 763 32.15 -18.78 11.27
CA GLU A 763 32.52 -18.64 12.68
C GLU A 763 31.31 -18.27 13.55
N GLY A 764 30.10 -18.60 13.09
CA GLY A 764 28.86 -18.34 13.83
C GLY A 764 28.20 -17.01 13.52
N GLY A 765 28.70 -16.27 12.52
CA GLY A 765 28.10 -15.04 12.02
C GLY A 765 26.79 -15.23 11.25
N GLY A 766 26.16 -14.12 10.88
CA GLY A 766 24.87 -14.06 10.20
C GLY A 766 24.96 -14.04 8.67
N PHE A 767 23.87 -14.45 8.01
CA PHE A 767 23.77 -14.44 6.56
C PHE A 767 22.31 -14.38 6.09
N ALA A 768 22.12 -14.05 4.80
CA ALA A 768 20.83 -14.18 4.12
C ALA A 768 20.95 -15.09 2.90
N VAL A 769 19.90 -15.85 2.58
CA VAL A 769 19.75 -16.57 1.31
C VAL A 769 18.61 -15.93 0.53
N VAL A 770 18.83 -15.60 -0.74
CA VAL A 770 17.80 -15.07 -1.64
C VAL A 770 17.65 -16.03 -2.82
N ASN A 771 16.49 -16.67 -2.93
CA ASN A 771 16.25 -17.65 -4.00
C ASN A 771 15.77 -17.00 -5.31
N GLY A 772 15.17 -15.80 -5.27
CA GLY A 772 14.73 -15.11 -6.48
C GLY A 772 13.70 -15.91 -7.27
N VAL A 773 12.73 -16.52 -6.59
CA VAL A 773 11.65 -17.31 -7.19
C VAL A 773 10.28 -16.81 -6.74
N ARG A 774 9.25 -17.05 -7.54
CA ARG A 774 7.86 -16.80 -7.18
C ARG A 774 7.00 -18.00 -7.50
N PHE A 775 5.81 -18.06 -6.91
CA PHE A 775 4.79 -18.99 -7.35
C PHE A 775 3.96 -18.34 -8.47
N ASP A 776 3.67 -19.10 -9.51
CA ASP A 776 2.64 -18.73 -10.47
C ASP A 776 1.21 -18.97 -9.92
N GLU A 777 0.20 -18.67 -10.74
CA GLU A 777 -1.22 -18.79 -10.37
C GLU A 777 -1.66 -20.23 -10.05
N ASP A 778 -0.90 -21.24 -10.46
CA ASP A 778 -1.15 -22.66 -10.17
C ASP A 778 -0.18 -23.24 -9.13
N GLY A 779 0.62 -22.39 -8.50
CA GLY A 779 1.51 -22.76 -7.42
C GLY A 779 2.78 -23.49 -7.87
N LYS A 780 3.15 -23.37 -9.14
CA LYS A 780 4.47 -23.81 -9.61
C LYS A 780 5.51 -22.75 -9.27
N VAL A 781 6.68 -23.18 -8.82
CA VAL A 781 7.81 -22.29 -8.59
C VAL A 781 8.43 -21.90 -9.93
N ILE A 782 8.56 -20.59 -10.18
CA ILE A 782 9.19 -20.03 -11.37
C ILE A 782 10.27 -19.01 -10.96
N PRO A 783 11.41 -18.95 -11.69
CA PRO A 783 12.44 -17.96 -11.42
C PRO A 783 11.96 -16.53 -11.71
N LEU A 784 12.51 -15.57 -10.98
CA LEU A 784 12.44 -14.15 -11.34
C LEU A 784 13.49 -13.84 -12.41
N ASP A 785 13.15 -12.97 -13.36
CA ASP A 785 14.08 -12.52 -14.41
C ASP A 785 15.32 -11.84 -13.82
N THR A 786 15.14 -11.15 -12.69
CA THR A 786 16.22 -10.57 -11.90
C THR A 786 16.04 -10.99 -10.44
N PRO A 787 16.87 -11.91 -9.92
CA PRO A 787 16.75 -12.43 -8.55
C PRO A 787 16.84 -11.35 -7.47
N TYR A 788 17.54 -10.25 -7.74
CA TYR A 788 17.61 -9.05 -6.91
C TYR A 788 17.53 -7.78 -7.79
N PRO A 789 16.40 -7.05 -7.77
CA PRO A 789 16.18 -5.91 -8.66
C PRO A 789 16.74 -4.59 -8.11
N GLY A 790 17.11 -4.53 -6.83
CA GLY A 790 17.60 -3.32 -6.17
C GLY A 790 19.02 -2.94 -6.54
N SER A 791 19.48 -1.83 -5.96
CA SER A 791 20.89 -1.46 -5.87
C SER A 791 21.36 -1.68 -4.41
N ASN A 792 22.57 -1.27 -4.05
CA ASN A 792 23.00 -1.21 -2.64
C ASN A 792 23.01 -2.53 -1.82
N LEU A 793 23.28 -3.68 -2.44
CA LEU A 793 23.56 -4.93 -1.71
C LEU A 793 24.75 -4.76 -0.77
N LEU A 794 24.58 -5.16 0.49
CA LEU A 794 25.61 -5.06 1.54
C LEU A 794 26.21 -3.65 1.68
N SER A 795 25.42 -2.61 1.39
CA SER A 795 25.86 -1.22 1.54
C SER A 795 26.40 -0.98 2.94
N LEU A 796 27.64 -0.49 3.08
CA LEU A 796 28.28 -0.20 4.38
C LEU A 796 28.44 -1.42 5.32
N ALA A 797 28.31 -2.65 4.82
CA ALA A 797 28.48 -3.84 5.63
C ALA A 797 29.95 -4.05 6.06
N SER A 798 30.14 -4.54 7.28
CA SER A 798 31.45 -4.89 7.85
C SER A 798 31.61 -6.37 8.20
N GLY A 799 30.56 -7.18 7.99
CA GLY A 799 30.60 -8.63 8.14
C GLY A 799 29.31 -9.31 7.69
N GLY A 800 29.34 -10.63 7.58
CA GLY A 800 28.23 -11.46 7.11
C GLY A 800 28.33 -11.79 5.63
N ALA A 801 27.37 -12.56 5.13
CA ALA A 801 27.28 -12.88 3.69
C ALA A 801 25.83 -12.94 3.20
N ILE A 802 25.67 -12.80 1.89
CA ILE A 802 24.42 -13.10 1.19
C ILE A 802 24.70 -14.20 0.17
N TYR A 803 23.84 -15.22 0.12
CA TYR A 803 23.87 -16.28 -0.89
C TYR A 803 22.68 -16.09 -1.83
N ILE A 804 22.95 -15.66 -3.07
CA ILE A 804 21.91 -15.34 -4.04
C ILE A 804 21.90 -16.39 -5.14
N ARG A 805 20.72 -16.94 -5.44
CA ARG A 805 20.49 -17.78 -6.61
C ARG A 805 20.50 -16.91 -7.87
N ASP A 806 21.57 -16.99 -8.65
CA ASP A 806 21.79 -16.20 -9.88
C ASP A 806 22.41 -17.08 -10.97
N PRO A 807 21.67 -18.09 -11.47
CA PRO A 807 22.23 -19.09 -12.39
C PRO A 807 22.63 -18.51 -13.75
N HIS A 808 22.02 -17.40 -14.17
CA HIS A 808 22.33 -16.74 -15.45
C HIS A 808 23.31 -15.56 -15.30
N ARG A 809 23.88 -15.34 -14.10
CA ARG A 809 24.85 -14.26 -13.83
C ARG A 809 24.31 -12.88 -14.19
N THR A 810 23.04 -12.65 -13.88
CA THR A 810 22.33 -11.39 -14.13
C THR A 810 22.76 -10.26 -13.21
N LEU A 811 23.30 -10.58 -12.02
CA LEU A 811 23.72 -9.58 -11.05
C LEU A 811 25.08 -8.99 -11.39
N VAL A 812 25.16 -7.66 -11.32
CA VAL A 812 26.33 -6.88 -11.76
C VAL A 812 26.98 -6.11 -10.61
N PRO A 813 28.29 -5.76 -10.69
CA PRO A 813 28.99 -5.05 -9.63
C PRO A 813 28.38 -3.71 -9.22
N GLU A 814 27.68 -3.03 -10.12
CA GLU A 814 27.03 -1.74 -9.88
C GLU A 814 25.88 -1.83 -8.87
N GLN A 815 25.37 -3.03 -8.59
CA GLN A 815 24.38 -3.26 -7.53
C GLN A 815 25.01 -3.38 -6.14
N LEU A 816 26.35 -3.45 -6.05
CA LEU A 816 27.09 -3.55 -4.79
C LEU A 816 27.52 -2.18 -4.31
N ASN A 817 27.50 -1.97 -2.98
CA ASN A 817 28.05 -0.76 -2.37
C ASN A 817 29.00 -1.14 -1.22
N GLY A 818 30.25 -1.46 -1.52
CA GLY A 818 31.22 -1.95 -0.53
C GLY A 818 31.27 -3.47 -0.35
N GLY A 819 30.56 -4.23 -1.20
CA GLY A 819 30.65 -5.70 -1.29
C GLY A 819 31.42 -6.20 -2.51
N LYS A 820 31.65 -7.51 -2.59
CA LYS A 820 32.16 -8.23 -3.77
C LYS A 820 31.39 -9.53 -3.98
N TYR A 821 31.26 -9.95 -5.24
CA TYR A 821 30.78 -11.28 -5.58
C TYR A 821 31.91 -12.31 -5.50
N GLY A 822 31.66 -13.43 -4.82
CA GLY A 822 32.52 -14.60 -4.75
C GLY A 822 31.82 -15.86 -5.30
N LYS A 823 32.61 -16.93 -5.45
CA LYS A 823 32.07 -18.26 -5.76
C LYS A 823 31.45 -18.86 -4.49
N LEU A 824 30.45 -19.72 -4.68
CA LEU A 824 29.96 -20.55 -3.58
C LEU A 824 30.94 -21.71 -3.36
N SER A 825 31.49 -21.82 -2.15
CA SER A 825 32.32 -22.97 -1.76
C SER A 825 31.48 -24.16 -1.28
N GLU A 826 32.09 -25.33 -1.14
CA GLU A 826 31.44 -26.48 -0.48
C GLU A 826 31.08 -26.19 0.98
N ALA A 827 31.91 -25.41 1.69
CA ALA A 827 31.65 -25.03 3.07
C ALA A 827 30.42 -24.12 3.16
N ASP A 828 30.29 -23.17 2.23
CA ASP A 828 29.10 -22.32 2.10
C ASP A 828 27.83 -23.15 1.84
N TRP A 829 27.92 -24.13 0.93
CA TRP A 829 26.78 -25.00 0.65
C TRP A 829 26.37 -25.82 1.87
N LYS A 830 27.34 -26.44 2.57
CA LYS A 830 27.10 -27.18 3.82
C LYS A 830 26.46 -26.28 4.90
N LEU A 831 26.83 -25.00 4.94
CA LEU A 831 26.26 -24.02 5.87
C LEU A 831 24.79 -23.70 5.57
N ILE A 832 24.43 -23.47 4.30
CA ILE A 832 23.06 -23.01 3.94
C ILE A 832 22.06 -24.13 3.65
N LEU A 833 22.52 -25.34 3.30
CA LEU A 833 21.65 -26.47 2.94
C LEU A 833 20.61 -26.81 4.04
N PRO A 834 20.94 -26.82 5.36
CA PRO A 834 19.94 -27.05 6.40
C PRO A 834 18.81 -26.01 6.40
N TYR A 835 19.12 -24.75 6.10
CA TYR A 835 18.13 -23.67 6.02
C TYR A 835 17.26 -23.84 4.77
N LEU A 836 17.84 -24.25 3.64
CA LEU A 836 17.10 -24.57 2.43
C LEU A 836 16.19 -25.81 2.60
N LYS A 837 16.62 -26.81 3.38
CA LYS A 837 15.79 -27.97 3.72
C LYS A 837 14.64 -27.63 4.66
N GLU A 838 14.86 -26.75 5.62
CA GLU A 838 13.78 -26.23 6.46
C GLU A 838 12.80 -25.37 5.64
N ASN A 839 13.31 -24.59 4.70
CA ASN A 839 12.52 -23.82 3.74
C ASN A 839 11.64 -24.73 2.86
N GLU A 840 12.20 -25.83 2.35
CA GLU A 840 11.46 -26.89 1.63
C GLU A 840 10.34 -27.48 2.51
N ARG A 841 10.64 -27.79 3.78
CA ARG A 841 9.66 -28.31 4.75
C ARG A 841 8.54 -27.31 5.04
N LEU A 842 8.84 -26.02 5.10
CA LEU A 842 7.86 -24.97 5.39
C LEU A 842 6.99 -24.66 4.17
N PHE A 843 7.60 -24.35 3.04
CA PHE A 843 6.91 -23.74 1.89
C PHE A 843 6.73 -24.69 0.70
N GLY A 844 7.45 -25.80 0.65
CA GLY A 844 7.41 -26.74 -0.49
C GLY A 844 8.25 -26.32 -1.69
N VAL A 845 9.18 -25.38 -1.50
CA VAL A 845 10.20 -25.02 -2.49
C VAL A 845 11.34 -26.03 -2.37
N GLU A 846 11.36 -27.02 -3.27
CA GLU A 846 12.28 -28.15 -3.22
C GLU A 846 13.67 -27.76 -3.72
N VAL A 847 14.70 -28.15 -2.97
CA VAL A 847 16.08 -27.74 -3.26
C VAL A 847 16.53 -28.22 -4.64
N GLU A 848 16.32 -29.49 -4.97
CA GLU A 848 16.77 -30.04 -6.25
C GLU A 848 15.87 -29.59 -7.41
N ARG A 849 14.54 -29.76 -7.25
CA ARG A 849 13.57 -29.48 -8.32
C ARG A 849 13.43 -28.00 -8.64
N ASP A 850 13.32 -27.15 -7.62
CA ASP A 850 12.93 -25.75 -7.83
C ASP A 850 14.14 -24.80 -7.79
N LEU A 851 15.18 -25.12 -7.00
CA LEU A 851 16.32 -24.24 -6.82
C LEU A 851 17.52 -24.63 -7.70
N LEU A 852 17.94 -25.89 -7.69
CA LEU A 852 19.13 -26.35 -8.42
C LEU A 852 18.86 -26.78 -9.87
N THR A 853 17.61 -27.07 -10.22
CA THR A 853 17.24 -27.32 -11.62
C THR A 853 17.10 -26.00 -12.37
N VAL A 854 17.94 -25.81 -13.38
CA VAL A 854 17.98 -24.62 -14.23
C VAL A 854 17.88 -25.06 -15.68
N ASP A 855 16.96 -24.45 -16.44
CA ASP A 855 16.67 -24.80 -17.84
C ASP A 855 16.40 -26.31 -18.05
N GLY A 856 15.76 -26.94 -17.07
CA GLY A 856 15.40 -28.36 -17.09
C GLY A 856 16.53 -29.34 -16.75
N ALA A 857 17.72 -28.84 -16.36
CA ALA A 857 18.84 -29.67 -15.93
C ALA A 857 19.21 -29.39 -14.48
N LEU A 858 19.46 -30.44 -13.70
CA LEU A 858 20.02 -30.31 -12.36
C LEU A 858 21.46 -29.79 -12.46
N ARG A 859 21.77 -28.73 -11.72
CA ARG A 859 23.08 -28.06 -11.72
C ARG A 859 23.76 -28.17 -10.36
N ASP A 860 25.09 -28.01 -10.38
CA ASP A 860 25.86 -27.94 -9.14
C ASP A 860 25.54 -26.63 -8.39
N PRO A 861 25.48 -26.64 -7.05
CA PRO A 861 25.16 -25.43 -6.27
C PRO A 861 26.05 -24.23 -6.58
N GLY A 862 27.34 -24.44 -6.90
CA GLY A 862 28.28 -23.37 -7.25
C GLY A 862 28.04 -22.73 -8.63
N GLU A 863 27.32 -23.41 -9.51
CA GLU A 863 26.88 -22.85 -10.80
C GLU A 863 25.66 -21.95 -10.59
N VAL A 864 24.79 -22.32 -9.64
CA VAL A 864 23.49 -21.69 -9.38
C VAL A 864 23.55 -20.52 -8.41
N TYR A 865 24.32 -20.64 -7.33
CA TYR A 865 24.41 -19.63 -6.27
C TYR A 865 25.72 -18.84 -6.34
N ARG A 866 25.62 -17.57 -5.91
CA ARG A 866 26.74 -16.66 -5.73
C ARG A 866 26.81 -16.22 -4.28
N LYS A 867 28.02 -16.07 -3.77
CA LYS A 867 28.26 -15.45 -2.47
C LYS A 867 28.47 -13.95 -2.68
N VAL A 868 27.89 -13.12 -1.84
CA VAL A 868 28.17 -11.69 -1.72
C VAL A 868 28.71 -11.46 -0.32
N MET A 869 29.84 -10.78 -0.21
CA MET A 869 30.50 -10.51 1.07
C MET A 869 31.15 -9.13 1.08
N PRO A 870 31.44 -8.54 2.26
CA PRO A 870 32.18 -7.29 2.35
C PRO A 870 33.51 -7.34 1.59
N ALA A 871 33.90 -6.23 0.96
CA ALA A 871 35.08 -6.18 0.10
C ALA A 871 36.39 -6.59 0.82
N LYS A 872 36.53 -6.24 2.10
CA LYS A 872 37.69 -6.62 2.93
C LYS A 872 37.77 -8.12 3.17
N ASP A 873 36.63 -8.77 3.41
CA ASP A 873 36.58 -10.22 3.65
C ASP A 873 36.92 -10.98 2.36
N ALA A 874 36.45 -10.49 1.21
CA ALA A 874 36.80 -11.04 -0.09
C ALA A 874 38.30 -10.91 -0.41
N GLU A 875 38.96 -9.82 0.01
CA GLU A 875 40.41 -9.66 -0.14
C GLU A 875 41.19 -10.65 0.73
N ALA A 876 40.76 -10.85 1.97
CA ALA A 876 41.35 -11.85 2.86
C ALA A 876 41.18 -13.30 2.34
N GLU A 877 40.02 -13.65 1.79
CA GLU A 877 39.80 -14.96 1.17
C GLU A 877 40.73 -15.18 -0.04
N LEU A 878 40.91 -14.17 -0.89
CA LEU A 878 41.82 -14.25 -2.04
C LEU A 878 43.31 -14.36 -1.62
N GLU A 879 43.73 -13.66 -0.57
CA GLU A 879 45.09 -13.79 -0.02
C GLU A 879 45.34 -15.19 0.54
N MET A 880 44.37 -15.76 1.24
CA MET A 880 44.46 -17.14 1.74
C MET A 880 44.50 -18.18 0.62
N GLU A 881 43.70 -18.00 -0.44
CA GLU A 881 43.74 -18.88 -1.62
C GLU A 881 45.05 -18.74 -2.40
N GLY A 882 45.60 -17.53 -2.53
CA GLY A 882 46.87 -17.26 -3.20
C GLY A 882 48.12 -17.74 -2.44
N LEU A 883 48.04 -17.85 -1.11
CA LEU A 883 49.09 -18.46 -0.27
C LEU A 883 49.04 -20.00 -0.28
N GLY A 884 47.97 -20.60 -0.80
CA GLY A 884 47.77 -22.05 -0.92
C GLY A 884 48.01 -22.63 -2.31
N ALA A 885 48.47 -21.82 -3.28
CA ALA A 885 48.73 -22.22 -4.67
C ALA A 885 50.20 -22.56 -4.96
#